data_AF-A0A3M1TV23-F1
#
_entry.id   AF-A0A3M1TV23-F1
#
_cell.length_a   1.000
_cell.length_b   1.000
_cell.length_c   1.000
_cell.angle_alpha   90.00
_cell.angle_beta   90.00
_cell.angle_gamma   90.00
#
_symmetry.space_group_name_H-M   'P 1'
#
loop_
_entity.id
_entity.type
_entity.pdbx_description
1 polymer ?
#
loop_
_entity_poly.entity_id
_entity_poly.type
_entity_poly.pdbx_seq_one_letter_code
_entity_poly.pdbx_strand_id
1 'polypeptide(L)'
;MEIRLHGRGGQGGVTCAKILAAIYARLGKSVQAFGDYAGERSGAPVRAYTRISDQEIVSRNKVYAPDHLLVLDPTLLSPEVLAGLKPGGTLLVNTPEPPDVLAERFGGARVATVDATRIARAHGIGTRSVVIVNTTIAGAFARLMGIDPEVVAAAYEDLGLSSNLDAAREAYEAVRVRETDAAAMQDGAPALQTSASGPVLDLLEHREGTPTGLKTGSWRTQRPRYVKALAPCTAACPAGNDVEAFVQSLAREDEVAAAAVLAESTPLAATCGRVCPGFCKASCNRAEYDGSVDTRALERWIADHAHIARPGRAQGGERHRVAIVGGGPAGLSAAYQLAREEHRVVIYEGEEKLGGVLYTGIPTYRLPRDVLDREVAALFDLGVVAETGVFLSRGRVRELASEFDALILATGLQALRSLDVPGQDLEGVEQGIRFLHRVNVEGGARLSGHVVVLGGGNTAMDCARSALRCGAEKVTVAYRRTSKEMPAIAEEVEEAIEEGVVFRFQLAPVAFHGDGRVEAVELAEVEMGEPDESGRRRPEVTDRTQRLACDHVLLALGQSADHSLLPEGWRVEGGQVYEGERALPVFVAGDFGTGDGTVAHAIGDGRLAATRVLRALGDEVPLFVRPDPARAVGPEQVTVAHFPRRGAEPHERTAPEVRLESFVEVDAGLHSGSLEAQRCFSCGDCTRCDTCLVYCPEGIIHRNGAGYVVDLDYCKGCGICVTECPRGAMEMVTS
;
A
#
# COMPACT_ATOMS: atom_id res chain seq x y z
N MET A 1 32.82 -27.23 -6.46
CA MET A 1 33.83 -26.98 -7.51
C MET A 1 33.71 -25.54 -7.98
N GLU A 2 34.82 -24.82 -8.03
CA GLU A 2 34.90 -23.43 -8.45
C GLU A 2 35.87 -23.27 -9.63
N ILE A 3 35.42 -22.56 -10.66
CA ILE A 3 36.16 -22.35 -11.90
C ILE A 3 36.38 -20.86 -12.07
N ARG A 4 37.61 -20.47 -12.40
CA ARG A 4 37.95 -19.09 -12.75
C ARG A 4 38.40 -19.04 -14.20
N LEU A 5 37.88 -18.08 -14.94
CA LEU A 5 38.20 -17.84 -16.33
C LEU A 5 38.91 -16.51 -16.47
N HIS A 6 39.97 -16.46 -17.27
CA HIS A 6 40.67 -15.24 -17.66
C HIS A 6 40.67 -15.13 -19.17
N GLY A 7 40.26 -13.98 -19.67
CA GLY A 7 40.28 -13.67 -21.10
C GLY A 7 40.31 -12.16 -21.32
N ARG A 8 40.11 -11.73 -22.56
CA ARG A 8 39.98 -10.31 -22.90
C ARG A 8 38.54 -9.95 -23.22
N GLY A 9 38.16 -8.69 -23.00
CA GLY A 9 36.88 -8.15 -23.45
C GLY A 9 36.68 -8.41 -24.94
N GLY A 10 35.58 -9.10 -25.31
CA GLY A 10 35.31 -9.54 -26.68
C GLY A 10 35.59 -11.02 -26.97
N GLN A 11 36.34 -11.74 -26.12
CA GLN A 11 36.60 -13.19 -26.28
C GLN A 11 35.53 -14.09 -25.64
N GLY A 12 34.52 -13.49 -25.00
CA GLY A 12 33.34 -14.21 -24.51
C GLY A 12 33.53 -14.98 -23.20
N GLY A 13 34.45 -14.57 -22.31
CA GLY A 13 34.72 -15.28 -21.06
C GLY A 13 33.52 -15.48 -20.12
N VAL A 14 32.64 -14.49 -20.01
CA VAL A 14 31.39 -14.63 -19.22
C VAL A 14 30.43 -15.63 -19.87
N THR A 15 30.35 -15.63 -21.21
CA THR A 15 29.57 -16.62 -21.95
C THR A 15 30.14 -18.03 -21.74
N CYS A 16 31.47 -18.19 -21.74
CA CYS A 16 32.10 -19.47 -21.41
C CYS A 16 31.69 -19.92 -20.00
N ALA A 17 31.73 -19.03 -19.00
CA ALA A 17 31.29 -19.33 -17.64
C ALA A 17 29.82 -19.81 -17.57
N LYS A 18 28.93 -19.18 -18.36
CA LYS A 18 27.52 -19.58 -18.49
C LYS A 18 27.34 -20.93 -19.18
N ILE A 19 28.13 -21.22 -20.22
CA ILE A 19 28.12 -22.53 -20.90
C ILE A 19 28.51 -23.63 -19.91
N LEU A 20 29.58 -23.42 -19.13
CA LEU A 20 29.98 -24.37 -18.09
C LEU A 20 28.88 -24.56 -17.04
N ALA A 21 28.24 -23.47 -16.61
CA ALA A 21 27.09 -23.55 -15.69
C ALA A 21 25.95 -24.38 -16.29
N ALA A 22 25.59 -24.15 -17.56
CA ALA A 22 24.51 -24.89 -18.23
C ALA A 22 24.82 -26.40 -18.34
N ILE A 23 26.05 -26.76 -18.68
CA ILE A 23 26.51 -28.16 -18.71
C ILE A 23 26.28 -28.83 -17.34
N TYR A 24 26.71 -28.19 -16.25
CA TYR A 24 26.56 -28.78 -14.91
C TYR A 24 25.12 -28.69 -14.36
N ALA A 25 24.32 -27.71 -14.78
CA ALA A 25 22.89 -27.67 -14.47
C ALA A 25 22.17 -28.88 -15.07
N ARG A 26 22.52 -29.27 -16.31
CA ARG A 26 22.02 -30.50 -16.96
C ARG A 26 22.44 -31.78 -16.22
N LEU A 27 23.55 -31.75 -15.49
CA LEU A 27 23.99 -32.82 -14.59
C LEU A 27 23.32 -32.75 -13.20
N GLY A 28 22.29 -31.92 -13.04
CA GLY A 28 21.51 -31.78 -11.80
C GLY A 28 22.21 -31.03 -10.67
N LYS A 29 23.27 -30.25 -10.97
CA LYS A 29 24.01 -29.49 -9.96
C LYS A 29 23.41 -28.10 -9.76
N SER A 30 23.56 -27.56 -8.54
CA SER A 30 23.39 -26.13 -8.30
C SER A 30 24.56 -25.38 -8.94
N VAL A 31 24.26 -24.35 -9.73
CA VAL A 31 25.27 -23.59 -10.48
C VAL A 31 25.10 -22.09 -10.31
N GLN A 32 26.22 -21.37 -10.37
CA GLN A 32 26.27 -19.91 -10.37
C GLN A 32 27.36 -19.46 -11.35
N ALA A 33 27.04 -18.56 -12.28
CA ALA A 33 28.01 -18.00 -13.21
C ALA A 33 27.90 -16.47 -13.29
N PHE A 34 29.02 -15.77 -13.19
CA PHE A 34 29.06 -14.30 -13.17
C PHE A 34 30.41 -13.77 -13.66
N GLY A 35 30.40 -12.53 -14.14
CA GLY A 35 31.59 -11.82 -14.61
C GLY A 35 32.09 -10.80 -13.59
N ASP A 36 33.38 -10.47 -13.67
CA ASP A 36 33.99 -9.31 -13.02
C ASP A 36 34.50 -8.38 -14.11
N TYR A 37 33.77 -7.27 -14.27
CA TYR A 37 34.04 -6.25 -15.27
C TYR A 37 34.81 -5.11 -14.60
N ALA A 38 36.03 -4.84 -15.07
CA ALA A 38 36.67 -3.55 -14.83
C ALA A 38 36.03 -2.48 -15.75
N GLY A 39 36.16 -1.20 -15.41
CA GLY A 39 35.56 -0.08 -16.18
C GLY A 39 36.16 0.18 -17.57
N GLU A 40 36.83 -0.79 -18.19
CA GLU A 40 37.63 -0.61 -19.41
C GLU A 40 37.00 -1.31 -20.65
N ARG A 41 37.32 -0.80 -21.85
CA ARG A 41 36.76 -1.18 -23.16
C ARG A 41 37.23 -2.57 -23.65
N SER A 42 36.73 -3.01 -24.82
CA SER A 42 37.17 -4.24 -25.52
C SER A 42 38.69 -4.42 -25.54
N GLY A 43 39.19 -5.63 -25.26
CA GLY A 43 40.61 -5.95 -25.18
C GLY A 43 41.22 -5.94 -23.77
N ALA A 44 40.57 -5.31 -22.78
CA ALA A 44 41.01 -5.33 -21.38
C ALA A 44 40.88 -6.74 -20.76
N PRO A 45 41.72 -7.11 -19.78
CA PRO A 45 41.57 -8.35 -19.04
C PRO A 45 40.21 -8.45 -18.36
N VAL A 46 39.52 -9.57 -18.55
CA VAL A 46 38.21 -9.88 -17.97
C VAL A 46 38.32 -11.18 -17.20
N ARG A 47 37.69 -11.21 -16.03
CA ARG A 47 37.52 -12.43 -15.23
C ARG A 47 36.07 -12.87 -15.26
N ALA A 48 35.85 -14.17 -15.29
CA ALA A 48 34.55 -14.76 -15.09
C ALA A 48 34.67 -15.98 -14.17
N TYR A 49 33.56 -16.37 -13.57
CA TYR A 49 33.54 -17.40 -12.56
C TYR A 49 32.35 -18.33 -12.77
N THR A 50 32.56 -19.61 -12.50
CA THR A 50 31.51 -20.62 -12.42
C THR A 50 31.66 -21.39 -11.11
N ARG A 51 30.61 -21.47 -10.30
CA ARG A 51 30.52 -22.34 -9.13
C ARG A 51 29.53 -23.44 -9.38
N ILE A 52 29.88 -24.63 -8.93
CA ILE A 52 29.11 -25.86 -9.08
C ILE A 52 29.10 -26.59 -7.74
N SER A 53 27.92 -26.99 -7.28
CA SER A 53 27.70 -27.63 -5.98
C SER A 53 26.56 -28.64 -6.04
N ASP A 54 26.61 -29.68 -5.22
CA ASP A 54 25.49 -30.60 -4.98
C ASP A 54 24.41 -29.99 -4.06
N GLN A 55 24.75 -28.91 -3.36
CA GLN A 55 23.88 -28.15 -2.47
C GLN A 55 23.65 -26.73 -3.01
N GLU A 56 22.64 -26.03 -2.49
CA GLU A 56 22.37 -24.64 -2.83
C GLU A 56 23.60 -23.74 -2.61
N ILE A 57 23.92 -22.90 -3.60
CA ILE A 57 25.04 -21.96 -3.54
C ILE A 57 24.58 -20.65 -2.89
N VAL A 58 24.94 -20.45 -1.62
CA VAL A 58 24.65 -19.20 -0.87
C VAL A 58 25.74 -18.13 -1.00
N SER A 59 26.95 -18.51 -1.43
CA SER A 59 28.09 -17.59 -1.56
C SER A 59 28.01 -16.74 -2.84
N ARG A 60 28.19 -15.41 -2.70
CA ARG A 60 28.18 -14.44 -3.80
C ARG A 60 29.54 -13.76 -4.04
N ASN A 61 30.59 -14.19 -3.36
CA ASN A 61 31.93 -13.59 -3.45
C ASN A 61 32.63 -13.95 -4.78
N LYS A 62 33.76 -13.32 -5.10
CA LYS A 62 34.61 -13.77 -6.24
C LYS A 62 35.26 -15.13 -5.93
N VAL A 63 35.67 -15.87 -6.96
CA VAL A 63 36.43 -17.12 -6.77
C VAL A 63 37.91 -16.79 -6.63
N TYR A 64 38.37 -16.75 -5.37
CA TYR A 64 39.77 -16.48 -5.05
C TYR A 64 40.64 -17.73 -5.16
N ALA A 65 40.09 -18.89 -4.79
CA ALA A 65 40.80 -20.17 -4.78
C ALA A 65 40.12 -21.20 -5.72
N PRO A 66 40.31 -21.10 -7.04
CA PRO A 66 39.66 -22.01 -7.98
C PRO A 66 40.19 -23.44 -7.92
N ASP A 67 39.33 -24.42 -8.20
CA ASP A 67 39.70 -25.81 -8.50
C ASP A 67 40.22 -25.93 -9.94
N HIS A 68 39.66 -25.15 -10.88
CA HIS A 68 40.10 -25.12 -12.27
C HIS A 68 40.22 -23.69 -12.82
N LEU A 69 41.22 -23.49 -13.67
CA LEU A 69 41.57 -22.21 -14.27
C LEU A 69 41.57 -22.33 -15.79
N LEU A 70 40.77 -21.52 -16.46
CA LEU A 70 40.72 -21.45 -17.93
C LEU A 70 41.31 -20.12 -18.39
N VAL A 71 42.31 -20.18 -19.26
CA VAL A 71 42.98 -19.01 -19.82
C VAL A 71 42.68 -18.96 -21.32
N LEU A 72 41.77 -18.07 -21.70
CA LEU A 72 41.29 -17.89 -23.07
C LEU A 72 42.31 -17.20 -23.98
N ASP A 73 43.20 -16.41 -23.38
CA ASP A 73 44.26 -15.69 -24.07
C ASP A 73 45.59 -15.96 -23.36
N PRO A 74 46.54 -16.65 -24.00
CA PRO A 74 47.79 -17.05 -23.36
C PRO A 74 48.67 -15.84 -23.00
N THR A 75 48.43 -14.66 -23.57
CA THR A 75 49.16 -13.43 -23.20
C THR A 75 48.83 -12.93 -21.78
N LEU A 76 47.76 -13.45 -21.17
CA LEU A 76 47.40 -13.16 -19.78
C LEU A 76 48.12 -14.07 -18.78
N LEU A 77 48.88 -15.08 -19.24
CA LEU A 77 49.58 -15.98 -18.33
C LEU A 77 50.65 -15.23 -17.51
N SER A 78 50.37 -15.07 -16.23
CA SER A 78 51.28 -14.51 -15.23
C SER A 78 51.10 -15.24 -13.89
N PRO A 79 52.07 -15.11 -12.96
CA PRO A 79 51.91 -15.65 -11.61
C PRO A 79 50.63 -15.18 -10.90
N GLU A 80 50.16 -13.94 -11.15
CA GLU A 80 48.91 -13.45 -10.55
C GLU A 80 47.67 -14.18 -11.07
N VAL A 81 47.65 -14.58 -12.34
CA VAL A 81 46.52 -15.34 -12.92
C VAL A 81 46.40 -16.73 -12.31
N LEU A 82 47.53 -17.33 -11.93
CA LEU A 82 47.61 -18.63 -11.27
C LEU A 82 47.36 -18.57 -9.77
N ALA A 83 47.42 -17.39 -9.16
CA ALA A 83 47.32 -17.22 -7.72
C ALA A 83 46.03 -17.83 -7.15
N GLY A 84 46.19 -18.68 -6.14
CA GLY A 84 45.08 -19.36 -5.46
C GLY A 84 44.55 -20.62 -6.16
N LEU A 85 45.10 -21.03 -7.32
CA LEU A 85 44.76 -22.34 -7.89
C LEU A 85 45.09 -23.43 -6.86
N LYS A 86 44.09 -24.24 -6.50
CA LYS A 86 44.25 -25.28 -5.48
C LYS A 86 45.24 -26.37 -5.95
N PRO A 87 45.95 -27.03 -5.01
CA PRO A 87 46.81 -28.17 -5.34
C PRO A 87 46.03 -29.25 -6.10
N GLY A 88 46.61 -29.76 -7.20
CA GLY A 88 45.95 -30.73 -8.08
C GLY A 88 44.87 -30.13 -9.00
N GLY A 89 44.68 -28.80 -8.98
CA GLY A 89 43.78 -28.09 -9.88
C GLY A 89 44.24 -28.14 -11.34
N THR A 90 43.31 -27.89 -12.26
CA THR A 90 43.57 -27.95 -13.71
C THR A 90 43.77 -26.56 -14.29
N LEU A 91 44.87 -26.34 -15.01
CA LEU A 91 45.12 -25.16 -15.83
C LEU A 91 44.87 -25.51 -17.31
N LEU A 92 43.78 -25.03 -17.89
CA LEU A 92 43.48 -25.16 -19.33
C LEU A 92 43.80 -23.86 -20.06
N VAL A 93 44.76 -23.91 -20.99
CA VAL A 93 45.20 -22.74 -21.75
C VAL A 93 44.85 -22.89 -23.23
N ASN A 94 44.28 -21.83 -23.81
CA ASN A 94 44.13 -21.70 -25.25
C ASN A 94 45.48 -21.38 -25.91
N THR A 95 46.20 -22.40 -26.37
CA THR A 95 47.52 -22.26 -27.01
C THR A 95 47.83 -23.43 -27.95
N PRO A 96 48.56 -23.20 -29.06
CA PRO A 96 49.13 -24.28 -29.86
C PRO A 96 50.30 -25.00 -29.17
N GLU A 97 50.93 -24.39 -28.16
CA GLU A 97 52.05 -24.98 -27.43
C GLU A 97 51.64 -26.30 -26.74
N PRO A 98 52.52 -27.31 -26.70
CA PRO A 98 52.25 -28.54 -25.96
C PRO A 98 52.24 -28.28 -24.45
N PRO A 99 51.48 -29.08 -23.66
CA PRO A 99 51.34 -28.86 -22.22
C PRO A 99 52.68 -28.95 -21.47
N ASP A 100 53.67 -29.66 -22.02
CA ASP A 100 55.02 -29.80 -21.46
C ASP A 100 55.74 -28.45 -21.27
N VAL A 101 55.63 -27.57 -22.26
CA VAL A 101 56.30 -26.25 -22.26
C VAL A 101 55.71 -25.33 -21.20
N LEU A 102 54.40 -25.45 -20.95
CA LEU A 102 53.73 -24.70 -19.90
C LEU A 102 53.93 -25.31 -18.50
N ALA A 103 54.00 -26.64 -18.40
CA ALA A 103 54.26 -27.33 -17.15
C ALA A 103 55.64 -27.00 -16.56
N GLU A 104 56.66 -26.80 -17.41
CA GLU A 104 57.98 -26.32 -16.98
C GLU A 104 57.94 -24.90 -16.39
N ARG A 105 57.03 -24.05 -16.88
CA ARG A 105 56.87 -22.65 -16.45
C ARG A 105 55.97 -22.49 -15.22
N PHE A 106 55.07 -23.44 -14.99
CA PHE A 106 53.95 -23.31 -14.03
C PHE A 106 53.72 -24.62 -13.25
N GLY A 107 54.79 -25.16 -12.66
CA GLY A 107 54.76 -26.43 -11.92
C GLY A 107 53.74 -26.47 -10.79
N GLY A 108 53.14 -27.64 -10.56
CA GLY A 108 52.20 -27.91 -9.44
C GLY A 108 50.72 -28.04 -9.81
N ALA A 109 50.33 -27.82 -11.07
CA ALA A 109 48.96 -27.99 -11.57
C ALA A 109 48.88 -29.03 -12.71
N ARG A 110 47.71 -29.63 -12.91
CA ARG A 110 47.41 -30.45 -14.09
C ARG A 110 47.26 -29.53 -15.31
N VAL A 111 48.23 -29.54 -16.21
CA VAL A 111 48.27 -28.60 -17.35
C VAL A 111 47.64 -29.22 -18.59
N ALA A 112 46.66 -28.52 -19.15
CA ALA A 112 45.99 -28.87 -20.39
C ALA A 112 46.08 -27.71 -21.40
N THR A 113 46.21 -28.05 -22.68
CA THR A 113 46.29 -27.09 -23.77
C THR A 113 45.37 -27.48 -24.92
N VAL A 114 44.79 -26.48 -25.57
CA VAL A 114 44.02 -26.65 -26.80
C VAL A 114 44.22 -25.40 -27.67
N ASP A 115 44.37 -25.57 -28.98
CA ASP A 115 44.39 -24.44 -29.91
C ASP A 115 42.96 -24.04 -30.29
N ALA A 116 42.20 -23.56 -29.30
CA ALA A 116 40.82 -23.15 -29.49
C ALA A 116 40.71 -21.96 -30.46
N THR A 117 41.74 -21.12 -30.57
CA THR A 117 41.80 -20.04 -31.56
C THR A 117 41.79 -20.57 -32.99
N ARG A 118 42.65 -21.55 -33.31
CA ARG A 118 42.67 -22.17 -34.65
C ARG A 118 41.35 -22.87 -34.96
N ILE A 119 40.83 -23.63 -34.01
CA ILE A 119 39.58 -24.38 -34.16
C ILE A 119 38.41 -23.41 -34.39
N ALA A 120 38.21 -22.44 -33.50
CA ALA A 120 37.16 -21.43 -33.64
C ALA A 120 37.22 -20.71 -34.99
N ARG A 121 38.43 -20.37 -35.47
CA ARG A 121 38.63 -19.73 -36.77
C ARG A 121 38.25 -20.64 -37.94
N ALA A 122 38.58 -21.92 -37.90
CA ALA A 122 38.22 -22.87 -38.94
C ALA A 122 36.70 -23.05 -39.07
N HIS A 123 35.98 -22.93 -37.96
CA HIS A 123 34.51 -23.00 -37.89
C HIS A 123 33.82 -21.63 -38.01
N GLY A 124 34.55 -20.55 -38.32
CA GLY A 124 33.96 -19.23 -38.55
C GLY A 124 33.39 -18.53 -37.30
N ILE A 125 33.85 -18.88 -36.10
CA ILE A 125 33.34 -18.33 -34.84
C ILE A 125 34.05 -17.01 -34.49
N GLY A 126 33.31 -15.91 -34.59
CA GLY A 126 33.79 -14.54 -34.35
C GLY A 126 33.98 -13.74 -35.64
N THR A 127 34.78 -12.68 -35.59
CA THR A 127 35.11 -11.83 -36.74
C THR A 127 36.56 -12.01 -37.20
N ARG A 128 36.92 -11.44 -38.35
CA ARG A 128 38.31 -11.44 -38.84
C ARG A 128 39.31 -10.82 -37.85
N SER A 129 38.87 -9.86 -37.04
CA SER A 129 39.69 -9.13 -36.06
C SER A 129 39.57 -9.66 -34.63
N VAL A 130 38.50 -10.37 -34.28
CA VAL A 130 38.29 -10.95 -32.93
C VAL A 130 37.73 -12.36 -33.06
N VAL A 131 38.58 -13.36 -32.84
CA VAL A 131 38.17 -14.77 -32.74
C VAL A 131 37.56 -15.00 -31.35
N ILE A 132 36.36 -15.59 -31.29
CA ILE A 132 35.67 -15.85 -30.03
C ILE A 132 35.84 -17.34 -29.70
N VAL A 133 36.57 -17.64 -28.63
CA VAL A 133 37.02 -19.01 -28.29
C VAL A 133 36.20 -19.67 -27.17
N ASN A 134 35.23 -18.95 -26.63
CA ASN A 134 34.43 -19.34 -25.46
C ASN A 134 33.66 -20.67 -25.64
N THR A 135 33.00 -20.86 -26.78
CA THR A 135 32.26 -22.09 -27.12
C THR A 135 33.19 -23.21 -27.54
N THR A 136 34.35 -22.90 -28.10
CA THR A 136 35.31 -23.94 -28.48
C THR A 136 36.01 -24.51 -27.24
N ILE A 137 36.53 -23.67 -26.35
CA ILE A 137 37.30 -24.12 -25.18
C ILE A 137 36.44 -24.85 -24.14
N ALA A 138 35.13 -24.60 -24.10
CA ALA A 138 34.23 -25.31 -23.20
C ALA A 138 34.14 -26.81 -23.53
N GLY A 139 34.27 -27.19 -24.81
CA GLY A 139 34.37 -28.60 -25.23
C GLY A 139 35.66 -29.25 -24.71
N ALA A 140 36.80 -28.58 -24.85
CA ALA A 140 38.06 -29.05 -24.26
C ALA A 140 37.96 -29.23 -22.74
N PHE A 141 37.33 -28.28 -22.03
CA PHE A 141 37.12 -28.40 -20.59
C PHE A 141 36.22 -29.58 -20.21
N ALA A 142 35.13 -29.81 -20.95
CA ALA A 142 34.24 -30.94 -20.72
C ALA A 142 34.97 -32.29 -20.79
N ARG A 143 35.89 -32.44 -21.76
CA ARG A 143 36.74 -33.64 -21.87
C ARG A 143 37.60 -33.85 -20.63
N LEU A 144 38.22 -32.78 -20.11
CA LEU A 144 39.09 -32.84 -18.92
C LEU A 144 38.34 -33.29 -17.67
N MET A 145 37.07 -32.90 -17.58
CA MET A 145 36.17 -33.22 -16.46
C MET A 145 35.42 -34.55 -16.65
N GLY A 146 35.63 -35.26 -17.77
CA GLY A 146 34.97 -36.53 -18.05
C GLY A 146 33.46 -36.39 -18.33
N ILE A 147 33.03 -35.24 -18.84
CA ILE A 147 31.62 -34.97 -19.15
C ILE A 147 31.29 -35.52 -20.53
N ASP A 148 30.19 -36.26 -20.65
CA ASP A 148 29.72 -36.83 -21.91
C ASP A 148 29.49 -35.71 -22.98
N PRO A 149 30.03 -35.84 -24.21
CA PRO A 149 29.79 -34.90 -25.31
C PRO A 149 28.31 -34.60 -25.59
N GLU A 150 27.41 -35.54 -25.33
CA GLU A 150 25.97 -35.34 -25.54
C GLU A 150 25.37 -34.37 -24.51
N VAL A 151 25.91 -34.32 -23.28
CA VAL A 151 25.52 -33.30 -22.29
C VAL A 151 25.97 -31.91 -22.74
N VAL A 152 27.14 -31.82 -23.38
CA VAL A 152 27.63 -30.57 -23.98
C VAL A 152 26.73 -30.14 -25.14
N ALA A 153 26.34 -31.07 -26.01
CA ALA A 153 25.42 -30.80 -27.12
C ALA A 153 24.06 -30.26 -26.63
N ALA A 154 23.45 -30.90 -25.63
CA ALA A 154 22.20 -30.45 -25.04
C ALA A 154 22.31 -29.05 -24.39
N ALA A 155 23.41 -28.76 -23.70
CA ALA A 155 23.64 -27.43 -23.13
C ALA A 155 23.83 -26.35 -24.22
N TYR A 156 24.37 -26.72 -25.39
CA TYR A 156 24.53 -25.78 -26.51
C TYR A 156 23.19 -25.51 -27.19
N GLU A 157 22.33 -26.52 -27.28
CA GLU A 157 20.97 -26.37 -27.78
C GLU A 157 20.16 -25.40 -26.91
N ASP A 158 20.17 -25.58 -25.57
CA ASP A 158 19.48 -24.68 -24.63
C ASP A 158 19.89 -23.21 -24.73
N LEU A 159 21.19 -23.00 -25.02
CA LEU A 159 21.77 -21.67 -25.11
C LEU A 159 21.67 -21.07 -26.52
N GLY A 160 21.08 -21.78 -27.49
CA GLY A 160 21.02 -21.35 -28.89
C GLY A 160 22.39 -21.29 -29.57
N LEU A 161 23.33 -22.13 -29.14
CA LEU A 161 24.73 -22.18 -29.59
C LEU A 161 25.04 -23.41 -30.46
N SER A 162 24.02 -24.12 -30.96
CA SER A 162 24.18 -25.34 -31.76
C SER A 162 25.07 -25.16 -32.98
N SER A 163 25.09 -23.96 -33.58
CA SER A 163 25.98 -23.64 -34.72
C SER A 163 27.48 -23.72 -34.39
N ASN A 164 27.84 -23.73 -33.10
CA ASN A 164 29.22 -23.77 -32.62
C ASN A 164 29.61 -25.15 -32.06
N LEU A 165 28.71 -26.14 -32.12
CA LEU A 165 28.90 -27.45 -31.50
C LEU A 165 30.04 -28.24 -32.13
N ASP A 166 30.22 -28.17 -33.46
CA ASP A 166 31.27 -28.89 -34.15
C ASP A 166 32.68 -28.42 -33.73
N ALA A 167 32.84 -27.12 -33.51
CA ALA A 167 34.07 -26.56 -32.96
C ALA A 167 34.33 -27.04 -31.52
N ALA A 168 33.29 -27.16 -30.70
CA ALA A 168 33.40 -27.68 -29.34
C ALA A 168 33.77 -29.17 -29.35
N ARG A 169 33.20 -29.98 -30.26
CA ARG A 169 33.54 -31.39 -30.46
C ARG A 169 34.99 -31.58 -30.93
N GLU A 170 35.45 -30.77 -31.89
CA GLU A 170 36.85 -30.79 -32.31
C GLU A 170 37.79 -30.45 -31.14
N ALA A 171 37.45 -29.45 -30.33
CA ALA A 171 38.23 -29.09 -29.14
C ALA A 171 38.18 -30.15 -28.03
N TYR A 172 37.06 -30.86 -27.88
CA TYR A 172 36.89 -31.98 -26.96
C TYR A 172 37.86 -33.12 -27.27
N GLU A 173 38.09 -33.40 -28.57
CA GLU A 173 39.05 -34.41 -29.02
C GLU A 173 40.50 -33.88 -29.06
N ALA A 174 40.69 -32.60 -29.37
CA ALA A 174 42.01 -32.01 -29.59
C ALA A 174 42.74 -31.56 -28.30
N VAL A 175 42.09 -31.59 -27.13
CA VAL A 175 42.72 -31.16 -25.87
C VAL A 175 43.85 -32.12 -25.48
N ARG A 176 45.01 -31.54 -25.16
CA ARG A 176 46.21 -32.28 -24.75
C ARG A 176 46.48 -32.04 -23.28
N VAL A 177 46.79 -33.09 -22.53
CA VAL A 177 46.99 -33.02 -21.08
C VAL A 177 48.34 -33.61 -20.72
N ARG A 178 49.05 -32.94 -19.81
CA ARG A 178 50.17 -33.53 -19.09
C ARG A 178 49.73 -33.80 -17.65
N GLU A 179 49.71 -35.07 -17.28
CA GLU A 179 49.54 -35.48 -15.88
C GLU A 179 50.85 -35.20 -15.12
N THR A 180 50.75 -34.69 -13.89
CA THR A 180 51.89 -34.53 -12.98
C THR A 180 51.71 -35.45 -11.77
N ASP A 181 52.80 -36.08 -11.32
CA ASP A 181 52.80 -36.85 -10.08
C ASP A 181 52.51 -35.91 -8.90
N ALA A 182 51.47 -36.22 -8.14
CA ALA A 182 50.92 -35.40 -7.05
C ALA A 182 51.84 -35.22 -5.82
N ALA A 183 53.16 -35.47 -5.95
CA ALA A 183 54.10 -35.53 -4.84
C ALA A 183 55.00 -34.29 -4.67
N ALA A 184 54.88 -33.25 -5.51
CA ALA A 184 55.75 -32.06 -5.44
C ALA A 184 54.99 -30.77 -5.13
N MET A 185 54.41 -30.67 -3.92
CA MET A 185 54.04 -29.38 -3.32
C MET A 185 54.28 -29.41 -1.80
N GLN A 186 55.56 -29.41 -1.40
CA GLN A 186 55.98 -28.82 -0.13
C GLN A 186 56.82 -27.60 -0.46
N ASP A 187 56.14 -26.47 -0.67
CA ASP A 187 56.51 -25.23 0.01
C ASP A 187 55.39 -24.22 -0.20
N GLY A 188 54.90 -23.69 0.92
CA GLY A 188 53.74 -22.81 0.96
C GLY A 188 53.98 -21.56 0.13
N ALA A 189 53.06 -21.28 -0.80
CA ALA A 189 53.00 -19.97 -1.43
C ALA A 189 52.83 -18.93 -0.31
N PRO A 190 53.64 -17.85 -0.29
CA PRO A 190 53.52 -16.84 0.75
C PRO A 190 52.12 -16.25 0.70
N ALA A 191 51.48 -16.18 1.87
CA ALA A 191 50.22 -15.47 2.03
C ALA A 191 50.37 -14.07 1.43
N LEU A 192 49.46 -13.69 0.53
CA LEU A 192 49.32 -12.32 0.06
C LEU A 192 49.28 -11.43 1.30
N GLN A 193 50.36 -10.70 1.55
CA GLN A 193 50.35 -9.64 2.53
C GLN A 193 49.40 -8.59 1.99
N THR A 194 48.17 -8.58 2.50
CA THR A 194 47.28 -7.46 2.34
C THR A 194 47.97 -6.28 2.99
N SER A 195 48.55 -5.38 2.19
CA SER A 195 48.89 -4.05 2.67
C SER A 195 47.65 -3.56 3.40
N ALA A 196 47.78 -3.22 4.68
CA ALA A 196 46.68 -2.69 5.46
C ALA A 196 46.11 -1.52 4.65
N SER A 197 44.95 -1.74 4.03
CA SER A 197 44.19 -0.64 3.47
C SER A 197 44.00 0.32 4.62
N GLY A 198 44.24 1.61 4.37
CA GLY A 198 43.85 2.65 5.32
C GLY A 198 42.41 2.43 5.78
N PRO A 199 42.00 3.02 6.92
CA PRO A 199 40.70 2.73 7.52
C PRO A 199 39.61 2.70 6.44
N VAL A 200 38.95 1.55 6.32
CA VAL A 200 37.77 1.43 5.47
C VAL A 200 36.76 2.37 6.11
N LEU A 201 36.49 3.49 5.45
CA LEU A 201 35.45 4.42 5.88
C LEU A 201 34.14 3.65 6.01
N ASP A 202 33.30 4.08 6.94
CA ASP A 202 31.96 3.51 7.06
C ASP A 202 31.26 3.57 5.69
N LEU A 203 30.40 2.59 5.38
CA LEU A 203 29.63 2.56 4.13
C LEU A 203 28.81 3.85 3.93
N LEU A 204 28.52 4.55 5.03
CA LEU A 204 27.75 5.78 5.10
C LEU A 204 28.62 7.06 5.18
N GLU A 205 29.96 6.93 5.29
CA GLU A 205 30.89 8.04 5.31
C GLU A 205 31.36 8.40 3.88
N HIS A 206 31.07 9.63 3.47
CA HIS A 206 31.44 10.14 2.16
C HIS A 206 32.83 10.79 2.18
N ARG A 207 33.54 10.73 1.04
CA ARG A 207 34.69 11.63 0.81
C ARG A 207 34.19 13.03 0.49
N GLU A 208 34.74 14.04 1.16
CA GLU A 208 34.62 15.43 0.71
C GLU A 208 35.38 15.56 -0.62
N GLY A 209 34.63 15.49 -1.73
CA GLY A 209 35.16 15.55 -3.09
C GLY A 209 35.26 14.18 -3.75
N THR A 210 34.65 14.07 -4.94
CA THR A 210 34.80 12.90 -5.82
C THR A 210 36.29 12.71 -6.14
N PRO A 211 36.86 11.48 -6.10
CA PRO A 211 38.30 11.25 -6.29
C PRO A 211 38.87 11.68 -7.66
N THR A 212 38.05 12.22 -8.56
CA THR A 212 38.42 12.61 -9.91
C THR A 212 37.91 14.02 -10.24
N GLY A 213 38.71 14.79 -10.98
CA GLY A 213 38.28 16.07 -11.56
C GLY A 213 37.38 15.93 -12.79
N LEU A 214 37.00 14.71 -13.18
CA LEU A 214 36.22 14.43 -14.38
C LEU A 214 34.72 14.49 -14.06
N LYS A 215 34.05 15.56 -14.50
CA LYS A 215 32.59 15.74 -14.37
C LYS A 215 31.81 14.84 -15.35
N THR A 216 31.58 13.59 -14.94
CA THR A 216 30.86 12.55 -15.71
C THR A 216 29.38 12.87 -15.96
N GLY A 217 28.85 13.91 -15.32
CA GLY A 217 27.49 14.40 -15.48
C GLY A 217 27.12 14.73 -16.93
N SER A 218 28.08 15.23 -17.72
CA SER A 218 27.89 15.56 -19.13
C SER A 218 27.49 14.39 -20.04
N TRP A 219 27.59 13.14 -19.56
CA TRP A 219 27.30 11.94 -20.35
C TRP A 219 25.85 11.46 -20.24
N ARG A 220 25.05 12.04 -19.34
CA ARG A 220 23.67 11.61 -19.09
C ARG A 220 22.70 12.19 -20.12
N THR A 221 21.66 11.43 -20.45
CA THR A 221 20.47 11.92 -21.19
C THR A 221 19.27 12.16 -20.26
N GLN A 222 19.37 11.68 -19.02
CA GLN A 222 18.33 11.74 -18.00
C GLN A 222 18.98 11.88 -16.61
N ARG A 223 18.24 12.41 -15.65
CA ARG A 223 18.71 12.58 -14.26
C ARG A 223 17.65 12.11 -13.27
N PRO A 224 18.06 11.54 -12.13
CA PRO A 224 17.14 11.25 -11.05
C PRO A 224 16.67 12.54 -10.36
N ARG A 225 15.43 12.52 -9.88
CA ARG A 225 14.84 13.60 -9.09
C ARG A 225 14.02 13.01 -7.95
N TYR A 226 14.20 13.51 -6.73
CA TYR A 226 13.30 13.18 -5.63
C TYR A 226 11.96 13.88 -5.85
N VAL A 227 10.87 13.14 -5.65
CA VAL A 227 9.51 13.63 -5.80
C VAL A 227 8.68 13.15 -4.61
N LYS A 228 7.85 14.04 -4.07
CA LYS A 228 6.76 13.64 -3.18
C LYS A 228 5.57 13.30 -4.06
N ALA A 229 5.22 12.03 -4.11
CA ALA A 229 4.05 11.52 -4.80
C ALA A 229 2.91 11.26 -3.82
N LEU A 230 1.70 11.14 -4.34
CA LEU A 230 0.50 10.95 -3.53
C LEU A 230 0.41 9.47 -3.08
N ALA A 231 0.30 9.24 -1.78
CA ALA A 231 0.06 7.90 -1.26
C ALA A 231 -1.38 7.44 -1.55
N PRO A 232 -1.61 6.15 -1.86
CA PRO A 232 -2.95 5.65 -2.18
C PRO A 232 -3.91 5.71 -0.99
N CYS A 233 -3.40 5.61 0.24
CA CYS A 233 -4.21 5.76 1.46
C CYS A 233 -4.67 7.21 1.67
N THR A 234 -3.78 8.19 1.48
CA THR A 234 -4.11 9.62 1.52
C THR A 234 -5.08 10.00 0.39
N ALA A 235 -4.88 9.47 -0.82
CA ALA A 235 -5.77 9.70 -1.96
C ALA A 235 -7.19 9.17 -1.72
N ALA A 236 -7.30 8.01 -1.08
CA ALA A 236 -8.58 7.34 -0.84
C ALA A 236 -9.34 7.89 0.37
N CYS A 237 -8.71 8.69 1.24
CA CYS A 237 -9.34 9.19 2.45
C CYS A 237 -10.40 10.27 2.13
N PRO A 238 -11.71 10.01 2.34
CA PRO A 238 -12.73 10.99 1.99
C PRO A 238 -12.70 12.26 2.86
N ALA A 239 -12.22 12.13 4.10
CA ALA A 239 -12.00 13.24 5.03
C ALA A 239 -10.79 14.13 4.63
N GLY A 240 -9.92 13.64 3.74
CA GLY A 240 -8.72 14.34 3.30
C GLY A 240 -7.61 14.37 4.36
N ASN A 241 -7.52 13.33 5.19
CA ASN A 241 -6.40 13.15 6.12
C ASN A 241 -5.13 12.81 5.33
N ASP A 242 -3.98 13.34 5.76
CA ASP A 242 -2.68 12.85 5.28
C ASP A 242 -2.32 11.56 6.02
N VAL A 243 -2.90 10.46 5.53
CA VAL A 243 -2.78 9.13 6.16
C VAL A 243 -1.33 8.69 6.24
N GLU A 244 -0.60 8.89 5.17
CA GLU A 244 0.80 8.54 5.08
C GLU A 244 1.64 9.26 6.14
N ALA A 245 1.42 10.57 6.32
CA ALA A 245 2.18 11.39 7.28
C ALA A 245 1.91 11.03 8.75
N PHE A 246 0.64 10.80 9.15
CA PHE A 246 0.38 10.42 10.56
C PHE A 246 0.89 9.01 10.86
N VAL A 247 0.83 8.09 9.89
CA VAL A 247 1.37 6.73 10.04
C VAL A 247 2.89 6.77 10.13
N GLN A 248 3.57 7.59 9.31
CA GLN A 248 5.03 7.77 9.44
C GLN A 248 5.43 8.31 10.81
N SER A 249 4.67 9.27 11.35
CA SER A 249 4.94 9.87 12.66
C SER A 249 4.79 8.83 13.77
N LEU A 250 3.72 8.05 13.73
CA LEU A 250 3.49 6.96 14.67
C LEU A 250 4.52 5.83 14.54
N ALA A 251 4.98 5.52 13.33
CA ALA A 251 6.04 4.53 13.11
C ALA A 251 7.39 4.93 13.73
N ARG A 252 7.59 6.23 13.99
CA ARG A 252 8.74 6.79 14.72
C ARG A 252 8.46 6.95 16.22
N GLU A 253 7.36 6.39 16.71
CA GLU A 253 6.93 6.47 18.12
C GLU A 253 6.69 7.92 18.58
N ASP A 254 6.18 8.76 17.67
CA ASP A 254 5.79 10.15 17.97
C ASP A 254 4.27 10.31 17.79
N GLU A 255 3.50 9.93 18.82
CA GLU A 255 2.04 10.05 18.77
C GLU A 255 1.58 11.52 18.76
N VAL A 256 2.37 12.44 19.31
CA VAL A 256 2.05 13.87 19.34
C VAL A 256 2.14 14.47 17.94
N ALA A 257 3.19 14.16 17.19
CA ALA A 257 3.30 14.56 15.79
C ALA A 257 2.21 13.91 14.93
N ALA A 258 1.89 12.63 15.16
CA ALA A 258 0.80 11.95 14.46
C ALA A 258 -0.56 12.63 14.74
N ALA A 259 -0.82 13.00 15.99
CA ALA A 259 -2.02 13.72 16.40
C ALA A 259 -2.10 15.12 15.77
N ALA A 260 -0.96 15.83 15.66
CA ALA A 260 -0.89 17.12 14.99
C ALA A 260 -1.26 17.03 13.51
N VAL A 261 -0.81 15.99 12.80
CA VAL A 261 -1.19 15.74 11.39
C VAL A 261 -2.70 15.51 11.26
N LEU A 262 -3.31 14.71 12.14
CA LEU A 262 -4.76 14.49 12.14
C LEU A 262 -5.54 15.78 12.42
N ALA A 263 -5.03 16.62 13.34
CA ALA A 263 -5.65 17.90 13.68
C ALA A 263 -5.75 18.86 12.47
N GLU A 264 -4.91 18.73 11.44
CA GLU A 264 -4.98 19.60 10.27
C GLU A 264 -6.28 19.42 9.47
N SER A 265 -6.86 18.22 9.50
CA SER A 265 -7.97 17.84 8.61
C SER A 265 -9.27 17.51 9.36
N THR A 266 -9.22 16.84 10.51
CA THR A 266 -10.42 16.29 11.15
C THR A 266 -10.54 16.64 12.64
N PRO A 267 -11.74 17.04 13.12
CA PRO A 267 -12.02 17.17 14.55
C PRO A 267 -12.50 15.87 15.21
N LEU A 268 -12.70 14.80 14.41
CA LEU A 268 -13.41 13.58 14.79
C LEU A 268 -12.55 12.32 14.56
N ALA A 269 -11.25 12.38 14.82
CA ALA A 269 -10.32 11.28 14.61
C ALA A 269 -10.68 10.03 15.44
N ALA A 270 -11.03 10.20 16.73
CA ALA A 270 -11.39 9.09 17.61
C ALA A 270 -12.67 8.40 17.14
N THR A 271 -13.64 9.19 16.68
CA THR A 271 -14.87 8.69 16.08
C THR A 271 -14.62 7.99 14.74
N CYS A 272 -13.87 8.61 13.82
CA CYS A 272 -13.55 8.03 12.52
C CYS A 272 -12.79 6.72 12.63
N GLY A 273 -11.81 6.64 13.54
CA GLY A 273 -11.07 5.41 13.81
C GLY A 273 -11.93 4.24 14.32
N ARG A 274 -13.18 4.49 14.74
CA ARG A 274 -14.14 3.46 15.18
C ARG A 274 -15.14 3.09 14.10
N VAL A 275 -15.71 4.09 13.42
CA VAL A 275 -16.91 3.89 12.58
C VAL A 275 -16.65 3.93 11.08
N CYS A 276 -15.45 4.34 10.66
CA CYS A 276 -15.09 4.42 9.24
C CYS A 276 -15.02 3.03 8.59
N PRO A 277 -15.46 2.89 7.32
CA PRO A 277 -15.23 1.67 6.53
C PRO A 277 -13.76 1.37 6.19
N GLY A 278 -12.83 2.31 6.45
CA GLY A 278 -11.39 2.10 6.20
C GLY A 278 -10.99 2.20 4.71
N PHE A 279 -11.47 3.21 3.98
CA PHE A 279 -11.11 3.42 2.56
C PHE A 279 -9.59 3.42 2.30
N CYS A 280 -8.83 4.03 3.20
CA CYS A 280 -7.37 4.07 3.18
C CYS A 280 -6.70 2.70 3.42
N LYS A 281 -7.31 1.82 4.23
CA LYS A 281 -6.89 0.42 4.42
C LYS A 281 -7.18 -0.39 3.16
N ALA A 282 -8.35 -0.18 2.54
CA ALA A 282 -8.76 -0.88 1.32
C ALA A 282 -7.87 -0.54 0.11
N SER A 283 -7.37 0.70 -0.01
CA SER A 283 -6.48 1.13 -1.10
C SER A 283 -4.98 0.88 -0.83
N CYS A 284 -4.61 0.25 0.28
CA CYS A 284 -3.21 0.11 0.67
C CYS A 284 -2.43 -0.81 -0.28
N ASN A 285 -1.30 -0.34 -0.84
CA ASN A 285 -0.43 -1.16 -1.70
C ASN A 285 0.17 -2.39 -1.01
N ARG A 286 0.11 -2.48 0.33
CA ARG A 286 0.58 -3.64 1.10
C ARG A 286 -0.43 -4.81 1.10
N ALA A 287 -1.68 -4.58 0.66
CA ALA A 287 -2.76 -5.55 0.70
C ALA A 287 -2.35 -6.94 0.14
N GLU A 288 -1.78 -6.97 -1.07
CA GLU A 288 -1.38 -8.22 -1.73
C GLU A 288 -0.04 -8.78 -1.24
N TYR A 289 0.72 -8.03 -0.44
CA TYR A 289 2.01 -8.48 0.07
C TYR A 289 1.83 -9.39 1.29
N ASP A 290 1.28 -8.86 2.38
CA ASP A 290 0.99 -9.58 3.62
C ASP A 290 -0.15 -8.95 4.45
N GLY A 291 -1.08 -8.29 3.75
CA GLY A 291 -2.24 -7.61 4.34
C GLY A 291 -2.02 -6.11 4.54
N SER A 292 -3.08 -5.33 4.35
CA SER A 292 -3.06 -3.87 4.49
C SER A 292 -2.60 -3.42 5.88
N VAL A 293 -2.10 -2.18 5.95
CA VAL A 293 -1.94 -1.47 7.22
C VAL A 293 -3.32 -1.04 7.70
N ASP A 294 -3.67 -1.34 8.96
CA ASP A 294 -4.95 -0.93 9.56
C ASP A 294 -4.94 0.55 9.97
N THR A 295 -4.91 1.41 8.96
CA THR A 295 -4.85 2.87 9.11
C THR A 295 -6.03 3.45 9.90
N ARG A 296 -7.20 2.80 9.87
CA ARG A 296 -8.37 3.16 10.70
C ARG A 296 -8.06 2.92 12.18
N ALA A 297 -7.54 1.75 12.51
CA ALA A 297 -7.20 1.42 13.88
C ALA A 297 -6.00 2.24 14.39
N LEU A 298 -5.08 2.64 13.51
CA LEU A 298 -4.02 3.61 13.84
C LEU A 298 -4.59 5.01 14.14
N GLU A 299 -5.54 5.50 13.36
CA GLU A 299 -6.23 6.78 13.64
C GLU A 299 -6.90 6.76 15.02
N ARG A 300 -7.58 5.66 15.36
CA ARG A 300 -8.12 5.43 16.70
C ARG A 300 -7.03 5.44 17.77
N TRP A 301 -5.96 4.65 17.57
CA TRP A 301 -4.86 4.54 18.53
C TRP A 301 -4.29 5.91 18.88
N ILE A 302 -4.01 6.74 17.88
CA ILE A 302 -3.49 8.10 18.07
C ILE A 302 -4.47 8.93 18.90
N ALA A 303 -5.76 8.91 18.53
CA ALA A 303 -6.77 9.73 19.20
C ALA A 303 -7.11 9.28 20.64
N ASP A 304 -6.83 8.02 20.97
CA ASP A 304 -7.02 7.46 22.31
C ASP A 304 -5.78 7.68 23.21
N HIS A 305 -4.56 7.78 22.65
CA HIS A 305 -3.31 7.87 23.41
C HIS A 305 -2.64 9.25 23.41
N ALA A 306 -2.99 10.13 22.46
CA ALA A 306 -2.42 11.48 22.37
C ALA A 306 -3.50 12.55 22.37
N HIS A 307 -3.17 13.68 22.99
CA HIS A 307 -4.02 14.87 22.92
C HIS A 307 -3.87 15.52 21.55
N ILE A 308 -4.96 15.53 20.78
CA ILE A 308 -5.04 16.23 19.49
C ILE A 308 -5.14 17.73 19.78
N ALA A 309 -3.97 18.39 19.84
CA ALA A 309 -3.88 19.83 20.09
C ALA A 309 -4.55 20.61 18.95
N ARG A 310 -5.57 21.39 19.29
CA ARG A 310 -6.26 22.26 18.35
C ARG A 310 -5.72 23.68 18.58
N PRO A 311 -5.28 24.40 17.52
CA PRO A 311 -4.78 25.76 17.70
C PRO A 311 -5.88 26.62 18.31
N GLY A 312 -5.59 27.23 19.46
CA GLY A 312 -6.54 28.08 20.16
C GLY A 312 -6.87 29.33 19.34
N ARG A 313 -8.10 29.84 19.51
CA ARG A 313 -8.57 31.08 18.90
C ARG A 313 -7.62 32.24 19.23
N ALA A 314 -7.07 32.95 18.24
CA ALA A 314 -6.23 34.10 18.57
C ALA A 314 -7.10 35.22 19.19
N GLN A 315 -6.46 36.01 20.04
CA GLN A 315 -7.09 37.17 20.69
C GLN A 315 -7.09 38.36 19.72
N GLY A 316 -7.93 38.28 18.69
CA GLY A 316 -8.24 39.35 17.74
C GLY A 316 -9.73 39.32 17.44
N GLY A 317 -10.40 40.46 17.36
CA GLY A 317 -11.87 40.56 17.27
C GLY A 317 -12.52 39.72 16.16
N GLU A 318 -13.80 39.39 16.35
CA GLU A 318 -14.62 38.58 15.44
C GLU A 318 -14.60 39.14 14.00
N ARG A 319 -14.25 38.30 13.00
CA ARG A 319 -14.26 38.71 11.57
C ARG A 319 -15.65 38.62 10.96
N HIS A 320 -16.20 37.41 10.88
CA HIS A 320 -17.53 37.14 10.31
C HIS A 320 -18.31 36.14 11.18
N ARG A 321 -19.64 36.19 11.08
CA ARG A 321 -20.58 35.31 11.76
C ARG A 321 -21.12 34.28 10.77
N VAL A 322 -20.93 33.00 11.08
CA VAL A 322 -21.41 31.88 10.26
C VAL A 322 -22.37 31.00 11.07
N ALA A 323 -23.52 30.70 10.48
CA ALA A 323 -24.48 29.75 11.04
C ALA A 323 -24.35 28.39 10.36
N ILE A 324 -24.51 27.32 11.13
CA ILE A 324 -24.52 25.93 10.65
C ILE A 324 -25.81 25.27 11.13
N VAL A 325 -26.59 24.68 10.24
CA VAL A 325 -27.82 23.96 10.57
C VAL A 325 -27.55 22.46 10.52
N GLY A 326 -27.52 21.82 11.69
CA GLY A 326 -27.17 20.42 11.88
C GLY A 326 -25.80 20.26 12.55
N GLY A 327 -25.79 19.63 13.72
CA GLY A 327 -24.63 19.31 14.54
C GLY A 327 -24.06 17.91 14.31
N GLY A 328 -24.30 17.32 13.13
CA GLY A 328 -23.71 16.05 12.71
C GLY A 328 -22.26 16.16 12.24
N PRO A 329 -21.62 15.08 11.74
CA PRO A 329 -20.20 15.07 11.38
C PRO A 329 -19.79 16.17 10.40
N ALA A 330 -20.64 16.47 9.40
CA ALA A 330 -20.37 17.53 8.43
C ALA A 330 -20.42 18.93 9.06
N GLY A 331 -21.42 19.19 9.90
CA GLY A 331 -21.55 20.46 10.63
C GLY A 331 -20.41 20.67 11.63
N LEU A 332 -20.03 19.64 12.38
CA LEU A 332 -18.90 19.67 13.31
C LEU A 332 -17.57 19.89 12.58
N SER A 333 -17.36 19.22 11.44
CA SER A 333 -16.18 19.44 10.59
C SER A 333 -16.14 20.87 10.04
N ALA A 334 -17.26 21.38 9.51
CA ALA A 334 -17.31 22.75 9.01
C ALA A 334 -17.05 23.78 10.11
N ALA A 335 -17.64 23.58 11.30
CA ALA A 335 -17.43 24.43 12.46
C ALA A 335 -15.96 24.47 12.88
N TYR A 336 -15.30 23.31 12.90
CA TYR A 336 -13.89 23.19 13.22
C TYR A 336 -13.00 24.04 12.29
N GLN A 337 -13.20 23.92 10.98
CA GLN A 337 -12.40 24.65 10.00
C GLN A 337 -12.65 26.16 10.09
N LEU A 338 -13.91 26.59 10.23
CA LEU A 338 -14.26 28.01 10.34
C LEU A 338 -13.75 28.64 11.65
N ALA A 339 -13.79 27.91 12.76
CA ALA A 339 -13.33 28.40 14.05
C ALA A 339 -11.79 28.55 14.09
N ARG A 340 -11.05 27.69 13.38
CA ARG A 340 -9.58 27.80 13.24
C ARG A 340 -9.14 29.07 12.50
N GLU A 341 -10.00 29.58 11.62
CA GLU A 341 -9.82 30.85 10.91
C GLU A 341 -10.51 32.04 11.64
N GLU A 342 -10.78 31.88 12.95
CA GLU A 342 -11.24 32.93 13.87
C GLU A 342 -12.66 33.48 13.63
N HIS A 343 -13.47 32.80 12.80
CA HIS A 343 -14.87 33.18 12.61
C HIS A 343 -15.75 32.77 13.80
N ARG A 344 -16.81 33.54 14.03
CA ARG A 344 -17.83 33.20 15.04
C ARG A 344 -18.81 32.21 14.44
N VAL A 345 -18.79 30.99 14.95
CA VAL A 345 -19.64 29.89 14.47
C VAL A 345 -20.75 29.58 15.46
N VAL A 346 -21.99 29.52 14.98
CA VAL A 346 -23.16 29.05 15.75
C VAL A 346 -23.77 27.84 15.06
N ILE A 347 -23.87 26.72 15.77
CA ILE A 347 -24.53 25.50 15.31
C ILE A 347 -25.96 25.48 15.84
N TYR A 348 -26.94 25.29 14.97
CA TYR A 348 -28.34 25.02 15.31
C TYR A 348 -28.61 23.52 15.15
N GLU A 349 -28.97 22.84 16.25
CA GLU A 349 -29.21 21.41 16.29
C GLU A 349 -30.65 21.12 16.77
N GLY A 350 -31.32 20.19 16.08
CA GLY A 350 -32.69 19.79 16.41
C GLY A 350 -32.76 18.94 17.67
N GLU A 351 -31.76 18.09 17.90
CA GLU A 351 -31.63 17.25 19.09
C GLU A 351 -31.07 18.00 20.30
N GLU A 352 -31.20 17.42 21.50
CA GLU A 352 -30.60 17.98 22.73
C GLU A 352 -29.07 17.88 22.76
N LYS A 353 -28.48 17.04 21.91
CA LYS A 353 -27.05 16.74 21.86
C LYS A 353 -26.52 16.85 20.44
N LEU A 354 -25.30 17.37 20.29
CA LEU A 354 -24.58 17.35 19.02
C LEU A 354 -24.08 15.92 18.69
N GLY A 355 -23.71 15.72 17.43
CA GLY A 355 -23.21 14.45 16.90
C GLY A 355 -24.08 13.88 15.79
N GLY A 356 -25.35 14.29 15.69
CA GLY A 356 -26.29 13.77 14.68
C GLY A 356 -26.34 12.23 14.74
N VAL A 357 -26.20 11.57 13.58
CA VAL A 357 -26.22 10.09 13.51
C VAL A 357 -25.14 9.40 14.36
N LEU A 358 -24.04 10.09 14.68
CA LEU A 358 -23.01 9.56 15.60
C LEU A 358 -23.60 9.33 17.00
N TYR A 359 -24.51 10.22 17.42
CA TYR A 359 -25.17 10.15 18.71
C TYR A 359 -26.47 9.33 18.63
N THR A 360 -27.32 9.60 17.64
CA THR A 360 -28.67 9.02 17.56
C THR A 360 -28.73 7.66 16.88
N GLY A 361 -27.82 7.37 15.95
CA GLY A 361 -27.85 6.16 15.13
C GLY A 361 -26.83 5.11 15.55
N ILE A 362 -25.55 5.51 15.66
CA ILE A 362 -24.46 4.57 15.92
C ILE A 362 -24.52 4.09 17.39
N PRO A 363 -24.62 2.76 17.62
CA PRO A 363 -24.67 2.21 18.97
C PRO A 363 -23.39 2.40 19.78
N THR A 364 -23.50 2.46 21.10
CA THR A 364 -22.36 2.72 21.99
C THR A 364 -21.32 1.60 22.03
N TYR A 365 -21.70 0.38 21.66
CA TYR A 365 -20.76 -0.73 21.53
C TYR A 365 -19.82 -0.58 20.31
N ARG A 366 -20.09 0.38 19.41
CA ARG A 366 -19.21 0.79 18.31
C ARG A 366 -18.60 2.17 18.54
N LEU A 367 -19.39 3.11 19.08
CA LEU A 367 -18.95 4.48 19.34
C LEU A 367 -19.34 4.89 20.77
N PRO A 368 -18.43 4.76 21.75
CA PRO A 368 -18.67 5.19 23.12
C PRO A 368 -19.06 6.68 23.20
N ARG A 369 -19.98 7.02 24.12
CA ARG A 369 -20.50 8.39 24.24
C ARG A 369 -19.46 9.37 24.76
N ASP A 370 -18.62 8.93 25.69
CA ASP A 370 -17.53 9.72 26.25
C ASP A 370 -16.48 10.10 25.18
N VAL A 371 -16.24 9.22 24.21
CA VAL A 371 -15.35 9.49 23.07
C VAL A 371 -15.93 10.62 22.21
N LEU A 372 -17.20 10.51 21.80
CA LEU A 372 -17.87 11.54 21.00
C LEU A 372 -17.98 12.87 21.76
N ASP A 373 -18.40 12.83 23.02
CA ASP A 373 -18.57 14.00 23.88
C ASP A 373 -17.24 14.76 24.05
N ARG A 374 -16.11 14.04 24.19
CA ARG A 374 -14.77 14.64 24.25
C ARG A 374 -14.42 15.40 22.96
N GLU A 375 -14.66 14.82 21.79
CA GLU A 375 -14.33 15.46 20.52
C GLU A 375 -15.21 16.68 20.22
N VAL A 376 -16.50 16.60 20.58
CA VAL A 376 -17.46 17.71 20.51
C VAL A 376 -17.09 18.81 21.51
N ALA A 377 -16.73 18.46 22.75
CA ALA A 377 -16.36 19.44 23.78
C ALA A 377 -15.18 20.31 23.32
N ALA A 378 -14.19 19.71 22.68
CA ALA A 378 -13.03 20.42 22.17
C ALA A 378 -13.34 21.35 20.97
N LEU A 379 -14.58 21.41 20.46
CA LEU A 379 -15.02 22.47 19.53
C LEU A 379 -15.50 23.72 20.29
N PHE A 380 -16.09 23.54 21.48
CA PHE A 380 -16.46 24.66 22.34
C PHE A 380 -15.22 25.41 22.85
N ASP A 381 -14.12 24.68 23.07
CA ASP A 381 -12.81 25.27 23.40
C ASP A 381 -12.25 26.19 22.28
N LEU A 382 -12.70 26.00 21.04
CA LEU A 382 -12.40 26.88 19.90
C LEU A 382 -13.34 28.09 19.79
N GLY A 383 -14.32 28.20 20.70
CA GLY A 383 -15.30 29.28 20.71
C GLY A 383 -16.52 29.05 19.80
N VAL A 384 -16.72 27.81 19.32
CA VAL A 384 -17.99 27.42 18.68
C VAL A 384 -19.11 27.49 19.71
N VAL A 385 -20.29 27.96 19.31
CA VAL A 385 -21.50 27.98 20.15
C VAL A 385 -22.55 27.08 19.51
N ALA A 386 -23.39 26.44 20.32
CA ALA A 386 -24.50 25.63 19.83
C ALA A 386 -25.83 26.00 20.50
N GLU A 387 -26.90 26.02 19.70
CA GLU A 387 -28.29 26.10 20.11
C GLU A 387 -28.95 24.75 19.78
N THR A 388 -29.15 23.92 20.81
CA THR A 388 -29.70 22.55 20.72
C THR A 388 -31.20 22.52 21.02
N GLY A 389 -31.90 21.48 20.59
CA GLY A 389 -33.34 21.32 20.80
C GLY A 389 -34.20 22.20 19.88
N VAL A 390 -33.64 22.70 18.78
CA VAL A 390 -34.28 23.69 17.90
C VAL A 390 -34.43 23.15 16.48
N PHE A 391 -35.61 22.59 16.18
CA PHE A 391 -35.98 22.23 14.81
C PHE A 391 -36.31 23.47 13.99
N LEU A 392 -35.53 23.75 12.95
CA LEU A 392 -35.71 24.94 12.13
C LEU A 392 -36.79 24.74 11.06
N SER A 393 -37.68 25.72 10.94
CA SER A 393 -38.58 25.84 9.80
C SER A 393 -37.86 26.44 8.58
N ARG A 394 -38.41 26.24 7.38
CA ARG A 394 -37.93 26.92 6.17
C ARG A 394 -37.91 28.46 6.31
N GLY A 395 -38.85 29.02 7.09
CA GLY A 395 -38.88 30.46 7.38
C GLY A 395 -37.67 30.88 8.18
N ARG A 396 -37.34 30.13 9.25
CA ARG A 396 -36.17 30.41 10.08
C ARG A 396 -34.86 30.25 9.33
N VAL A 397 -34.75 29.27 8.42
CA VAL A 397 -33.59 29.13 7.52
C VAL A 397 -33.38 30.38 6.67
N ARG A 398 -34.46 30.96 6.11
CA ARG A 398 -34.39 32.21 5.34
C ARG A 398 -33.97 33.41 6.19
N GLU A 399 -34.44 33.49 7.44
CA GLU A 399 -34.03 34.53 8.40
C GLU A 399 -32.54 34.42 8.74
N LEU A 400 -32.06 33.22 9.06
CA LEU A 400 -30.64 32.97 9.37
C LEU A 400 -29.72 33.38 8.22
N ALA A 401 -30.12 33.12 6.98
CA ALA A 401 -29.36 33.54 5.80
C ALA A 401 -29.26 35.07 5.63
N SER A 402 -30.08 35.84 6.34
CA SER A 402 -30.01 37.30 6.38
C SER A 402 -29.32 37.83 7.66
N GLU A 403 -29.31 37.06 8.74
CA GLU A 403 -28.72 37.43 10.05
C GLU A 403 -27.21 37.15 10.16
N PHE A 404 -26.70 36.23 9.33
CA PHE A 404 -25.32 35.76 9.31
C PHE A 404 -24.66 36.07 7.97
N ASP A 405 -23.34 36.20 7.97
CA ASP A 405 -22.56 36.49 6.76
C ASP A 405 -22.52 35.27 5.81
N ALA A 406 -22.64 34.06 6.38
CA ALA A 406 -22.82 32.82 5.64
C ALA A 406 -23.62 31.77 6.44
N LEU A 407 -24.22 30.83 5.72
CA LEU A 407 -25.00 29.72 6.27
C LEU A 407 -24.56 28.38 5.66
N ILE A 408 -24.43 27.33 6.46
CA ILE A 408 -24.21 25.95 5.99
C ILE A 408 -25.39 25.08 6.42
N LEU A 409 -26.01 24.39 5.46
CA LEU A 409 -27.05 23.40 5.70
C LEU A 409 -26.44 21.99 5.71
N ALA A 410 -26.43 21.35 6.88
CA ALA A 410 -25.76 20.08 7.15
C ALA A 410 -26.69 19.10 7.91
N THR A 411 -27.99 19.10 7.60
CA THR A 411 -29.01 18.34 8.32
C THR A 411 -29.02 16.83 8.04
N GLY A 412 -28.19 16.36 7.11
CA GLY A 412 -28.15 14.96 6.68
C GLY A 412 -29.43 14.49 5.97
N LEU A 413 -29.67 13.18 5.97
CA LEU A 413 -30.80 12.53 5.30
C LEU A 413 -31.97 12.35 6.28
N GLN A 414 -32.92 13.28 6.30
CA GLN A 414 -34.04 13.26 7.25
C GLN A 414 -35.31 12.58 6.70
N ALA A 415 -35.45 12.47 5.38
CA ALA A 415 -36.62 11.83 4.79
C ALA A 415 -36.48 10.30 4.84
N LEU A 416 -37.42 9.63 5.51
CA LEU A 416 -37.46 8.18 5.65
C LEU A 416 -38.04 7.51 4.40
N ARG A 417 -37.45 6.40 3.96
CA ARG A 417 -38.04 5.58 2.91
C ARG A 417 -39.11 4.65 3.50
N SER A 418 -40.25 4.59 2.85
CA SER A 418 -41.34 3.66 3.15
C SER A 418 -41.41 2.53 2.12
N LEU A 419 -42.10 1.47 2.48
CA LEU A 419 -42.61 0.43 1.58
C LEU A 419 -44.08 0.74 1.30
N ASP A 420 -44.46 0.80 0.03
CA ASP A 420 -45.87 0.88 -0.34
C ASP A 420 -46.47 -0.53 -0.39
N VAL A 421 -46.57 -1.17 0.78
CA VAL A 421 -47.04 -2.56 0.93
C VAL A 421 -48.10 -2.68 2.03
N PRO A 422 -49.06 -3.62 1.90
CA PRO A 422 -50.09 -3.83 2.91
C PRO A 422 -49.51 -4.13 4.29
N GLY A 423 -50.11 -3.57 5.35
CA GLY A 423 -49.78 -3.86 6.74
C GLY A 423 -48.57 -3.12 7.31
N GLN A 424 -47.98 -2.16 6.60
CA GLN A 424 -46.82 -1.42 7.10
C GLN A 424 -47.10 -0.66 8.41
N ASP A 425 -48.34 -0.23 8.64
CA ASP A 425 -48.73 0.54 9.83
C ASP A 425 -49.12 -0.35 11.04
N LEU A 426 -48.96 -1.67 10.94
CA LEU A 426 -49.20 -2.59 12.05
C LEU A 426 -48.26 -2.29 13.23
N GLU A 427 -48.76 -2.47 14.46
CA GLU A 427 -47.92 -2.39 15.64
C GLU A 427 -46.75 -3.41 15.52
N GLY A 428 -45.54 -3.00 15.90
CA GLY A 428 -44.35 -3.81 15.80
C GLY A 428 -43.57 -3.67 14.48
N VAL A 429 -44.13 -2.99 13.47
CA VAL A 429 -43.38 -2.53 12.29
C VAL A 429 -42.86 -1.12 12.53
N GLU A 430 -41.54 -0.94 12.48
CA GLU A 430 -40.92 0.34 12.80
C GLU A 430 -39.73 0.65 11.88
N GLN A 431 -39.48 1.94 11.65
CA GLN A 431 -38.24 2.43 11.05
C GLN A 431 -37.03 2.13 11.93
N GLY A 432 -36.01 1.47 11.38
CA GLY A 432 -34.83 1.06 12.12
C GLY A 432 -34.07 2.22 12.76
N ILE A 433 -34.03 3.39 12.09
CA ILE A 433 -33.39 4.58 12.66
C ILE A 433 -34.12 5.11 13.91
N ARG A 434 -35.44 4.94 14.00
CA ARG A 434 -36.22 5.30 15.20
C ARG A 434 -35.95 4.33 16.34
N PHE A 435 -35.86 3.04 16.03
CA PHE A 435 -35.43 2.04 17.01
C PHE A 435 -34.03 2.36 17.56
N LEU A 436 -33.05 2.65 16.70
CA LEU A 436 -31.70 3.03 17.12
C LEU A 436 -31.69 4.32 17.94
N HIS A 437 -32.48 5.31 17.56
CA HIS A 437 -32.67 6.53 18.35
C HIS A 437 -33.11 6.20 19.78
N ARG A 438 -34.14 5.36 19.96
CA ARG A 438 -34.57 4.96 21.31
C ARG A 438 -33.48 4.21 22.07
N VAL A 439 -32.78 3.30 21.41
CA VAL A 439 -31.66 2.56 22.04
C VAL A 439 -30.60 3.52 22.56
N ASN A 440 -30.26 4.54 21.77
CA ASN A 440 -29.15 5.44 22.04
C ASN A 440 -29.50 6.61 22.96
N VAL A 441 -30.72 7.13 22.87
CA VAL A 441 -31.15 8.37 23.54
C VAL A 441 -32.06 8.08 24.74
N GLU A 442 -32.95 7.09 24.62
CA GLU A 442 -33.96 6.79 25.65
C GLU A 442 -33.52 5.69 26.63
N GLY A 443 -32.31 5.15 26.48
CA GLY A 443 -31.73 4.17 27.41
C GLY A 443 -32.18 2.73 27.17
N GLY A 444 -32.64 2.41 25.95
CA GLY A 444 -32.94 1.05 25.50
C GLY A 444 -34.36 0.86 24.98
N ALA A 445 -34.56 -0.17 24.17
CA ALA A 445 -35.88 -0.56 23.65
C ALA A 445 -36.09 -2.05 23.89
N ARG A 446 -36.96 -2.45 24.82
CA ARG A 446 -37.20 -3.88 25.09
C ARG A 446 -37.86 -4.54 23.87
N LEU A 447 -37.21 -5.57 23.35
CA LEU A 447 -37.74 -6.45 22.32
C LEU A 447 -37.91 -7.86 22.88
N SER A 448 -38.78 -8.65 22.27
CA SER A 448 -38.99 -10.06 22.61
C SER A 448 -39.26 -10.89 21.36
N GLY A 449 -39.04 -12.19 21.43
CA GLY A 449 -39.33 -13.10 20.31
C GLY A 449 -38.44 -12.86 19.10
N HIS A 450 -39.01 -12.97 17.89
CA HIS A 450 -38.30 -12.91 16.61
C HIS A 450 -38.43 -11.55 15.93
N VAL A 451 -37.29 -10.88 15.76
CA VAL A 451 -37.17 -9.60 15.04
C VAL A 451 -36.68 -9.85 13.60
N VAL A 452 -37.35 -9.26 12.61
CA VAL A 452 -36.88 -9.24 11.21
C VAL A 452 -36.40 -7.84 10.84
N VAL A 453 -35.14 -7.71 10.43
CA VAL A 453 -34.56 -6.47 9.93
C VAL A 453 -34.54 -6.49 8.41
N LEU A 454 -35.17 -5.50 7.77
CA LEU A 454 -35.27 -5.37 6.32
C LEU A 454 -34.24 -4.37 5.81
N GLY A 455 -33.12 -4.86 5.26
CA GLY A 455 -32.02 -4.02 4.78
C GLY A 455 -30.68 -4.75 4.73
N GLY A 456 -29.64 -4.07 4.23
CA GLY A 456 -28.29 -4.66 4.13
C GLY A 456 -27.14 -3.66 4.33
N GLY A 457 -27.44 -2.43 4.77
CA GLY A 457 -26.43 -1.41 5.09
C GLY A 457 -26.09 -1.37 6.57
N ASN A 458 -25.24 -0.42 6.98
CA ASN A 458 -24.78 -0.28 8.36
C ASN A 458 -25.94 -0.12 9.35
N THR A 459 -26.97 0.66 9.03
CA THR A 459 -28.20 0.78 9.85
C THR A 459 -28.85 -0.58 10.10
N ALA A 460 -28.85 -1.49 9.12
CA ALA A 460 -29.42 -2.82 9.30
C ALA A 460 -28.59 -3.67 10.27
N MET A 461 -27.25 -3.57 10.19
CA MET A 461 -26.35 -4.28 11.11
C MET A 461 -26.48 -3.74 12.53
N ASP A 462 -26.49 -2.41 12.68
CA ASP A 462 -26.68 -1.75 13.96
C ASP A 462 -28.04 -2.11 14.58
N CYS A 463 -29.12 -2.13 13.77
CA CYS A 463 -30.44 -2.59 14.22
C CYS A 463 -30.40 -4.05 14.69
N ALA A 464 -29.80 -4.94 13.89
CA ALA A 464 -29.80 -6.37 14.17
C ALA A 464 -29.04 -6.70 15.47
N ARG A 465 -27.85 -6.14 15.63
CA ARG A 465 -26.98 -6.35 16.80
C ARG A 465 -27.53 -5.67 18.05
N SER A 466 -28.12 -4.48 17.91
CA SER A 466 -28.81 -3.81 19.01
C SER A 466 -30.08 -4.55 19.44
N ALA A 467 -30.82 -5.16 18.49
CA ALA A 467 -32.02 -5.92 18.79
C ALA A 467 -31.73 -7.14 19.69
N LEU A 468 -30.63 -7.86 19.43
CA LEU A 468 -30.17 -8.96 20.30
C LEU A 468 -29.90 -8.47 21.73
N ARG A 469 -29.15 -7.38 21.89
CA ARG A 469 -28.87 -6.76 23.20
C ARG A 469 -30.10 -6.20 23.90
N CYS A 470 -31.15 -5.96 23.14
CA CYS A 470 -32.45 -5.48 23.62
C CYS A 470 -33.41 -6.60 24.04
N GLY A 471 -32.98 -7.86 23.99
CA GLY A 471 -33.74 -9.02 24.47
C GLY A 471 -34.44 -9.84 23.38
N ALA A 472 -34.19 -9.57 22.09
CA ALA A 472 -34.70 -10.42 21.02
C ALA A 472 -34.11 -11.83 21.12
N GLU A 473 -34.95 -12.85 21.07
CA GLU A 473 -34.54 -14.26 21.12
C GLU A 473 -33.93 -14.70 19.79
N LYS A 474 -34.38 -14.09 18.70
CA LYS A 474 -33.92 -14.38 17.35
C LYS A 474 -33.96 -13.12 16.50
N VAL A 475 -32.90 -12.89 15.74
CA VAL A 475 -32.86 -11.80 14.76
C VAL A 475 -32.58 -12.36 13.37
N THR A 476 -33.36 -11.92 12.37
CA THR A 476 -33.14 -12.27 10.97
C THR A 476 -32.99 -11.01 10.13
N VAL A 477 -31.86 -10.85 9.45
CA VAL A 477 -31.69 -9.83 8.43
C VAL A 477 -32.15 -10.40 7.09
N ALA A 478 -33.17 -9.79 6.50
CA ALA A 478 -33.60 -10.10 5.13
C ALA A 478 -33.15 -8.99 4.17
N TYR A 479 -32.42 -9.39 3.13
CA TYR A 479 -31.83 -8.46 2.16
C TYR A 479 -32.20 -8.87 0.73
N ARG A 480 -32.60 -7.89 -0.08
CA ARG A 480 -33.10 -8.12 -1.44
C ARG A 480 -32.02 -8.50 -2.47
N ARG A 481 -30.73 -8.47 -2.12
CA ARG A 481 -29.63 -8.90 -3.01
C ARG A 481 -28.82 -10.01 -2.35
N THR A 482 -27.69 -10.37 -2.96
CA THR A 482 -26.76 -11.34 -2.36
C THR A 482 -25.84 -10.67 -1.34
N SER A 483 -25.07 -11.46 -0.61
CA SER A 483 -24.05 -10.95 0.32
C SER A 483 -23.01 -10.07 -0.36
N LYS A 484 -22.71 -10.31 -1.65
CA LYS A 484 -21.69 -9.55 -2.40
C LYS A 484 -22.08 -8.09 -2.63
N GLU A 485 -23.37 -7.80 -2.71
CA GLU A 485 -23.86 -6.43 -2.96
C GLU A 485 -24.20 -5.68 -1.66
N MET A 486 -23.99 -6.29 -0.49
CA MET A 486 -24.26 -5.65 0.80
C MET A 486 -23.40 -4.39 0.97
N PRO A 487 -24.00 -3.22 1.22
CA PRO A 487 -23.25 -1.98 1.45
C PRO A 487 -22.72 -1.83 2.89
N ALA A 488 -23.07 -2.74 3.80
CA ALA A 488 -22.53 -2.70 5.16
C ALA A 488 -21.02 -2.97 5.19
N ILE A 489 -20.34 -2.43 6.18
CA ILE A 489 -18.93 -2.73 6.47
C ILE A 489 -18.80 -4.23 6.72
N ALA A 490 -17.83 -4.88 6.07
CA ALA A 490 -17.69 -6.34 6.11
C ALA A 490 -17.52 -6.87 7.54
N GLU A 491 -16.68 -6.20 8.34
CA GLU A 491 -16.45 -6.54 9.73
C GLU A 491 -17.74 -6.49 10.58
N GLU A 492 -18.65 -5.57 10.27
CA GLU A 492 -19.95 -5.46 10.98
C GLU A 492 -20.90 -6.62 10.64
N VAL A 493 -20.83 -7.11 9.40
CA VAL A 493 -21.59 -8.29 8.97
C VAL A 493 -21.03 -9.53 9.66
N GLU A 494 -19.70 -9.67 9.71
CA GLU A 494 -19.02 -10.77 10.40
C GLU A 494 -19.37 -10.78 11.90
N GLU A 495 -19.27 -9.64 12.58
CA GLU A 495 -19.65 -9.51 13.99
C GLU A 495 -21.13 -9.82 14.24
N ALA A 496 -22.04 -9.43 13.34
CA ALA A 496 -23.45 -9.79 13.44
C ALA A 496 -23.67 -11.30 13.31
N ILE A 497 -22.95 -11.97 12.40
CA ILE A 497 -23.00 -13.43 12.25
C ILE A 497 -22.47 -14.12 13.52
N GLU A 498 -21.34 -13.66 14.05
CA GLU A 498 -20.75 -14.18 15.31
C GLU A 498 -21.71 -14.04 16.50
N GLU A 499 -22.49 -12.96 16.54
CA GLU A 499 -23.51 -12.70 17.56
C GLU A 499 -24.80 -13.52 17.35
N GLY A 500 -24.91 -14.30 16.26
CA GLY A 500 -26.03 -15.21 15.99
C GLY A 500 -27.13 -14.64 15.10
N VAL A 501 -26.90 -13.51 14.42
CA VAL A 501 -27.85 -12.96 13.45
C VAL A 501 -27.97 -13.88 12.23
N VAL A 502 -29.20 -14.23 11.87
CA VAL A 502 -29.49 -15.07 10.70
C VAL A 502 -29.67 -14.20 9.46
N PHE A 503 -28.93 -14.47 8.39
CA PHE A 503 -29.08 -13.76 7.12
C PHE A 503 -29.94 -14.54 6.13
N ARG A 504 -30.89 -13.86 5.48
CA ARG A 504 -31.64 -14.37 4.34
C ARG A 504 -31.54 -13.41 3.16
N PHE A 505 -30.85 -13.85 2.12
CA PHE A 505 -30.60 -13.07 0.92
C PHE A 505 -31.68 -13.27 -0.13
N GLN A 506 -31.70 -12.38 -1.12
CA GLN A 506 -32.61 -12.44 -2.26
C GLN A 506 -34.09 -12.50 -1.85
N LEU A 507 -34.44 -11.74 -0.81
CA LEU A 507 -35.81 -11.62 -0.33
C LEU A 507 -36.22 -10.16 -0.23
N ALA A 508 -37.39 -9.83 -0.78
CA ALA A 508 -37.99 -8.49 -0.70
C ALA A 508 -39.35 -8.54 0.01
N PRO A 509 -39.66 -7.60 0.91
CA PRO A 509 -40.96 -7.54 1.58
C PRO A 509 -42.07 -7.16 0.60
N VAL A 510 -43.20 -7.88 0.66
CA VAL A 510 -44.38 -7.60 -0.17
C VAL A 510 -45.67 -7.37 0.62
N ALA A 511 -45.74 -7.83 1.88
CA ALA A 511 -46.82 -7.51 2.82
C ALA A 511 -46.42 -7.82 4.27
N PHE A 512 -47.10 -7.20 5.22
CA PHE A 512 -47.05 -7.55 6.64
C PHE A 512 -48.43 -8.03 7.09
N HIS A 513 -48.48 -9.06 7.93
CA HIS A 513 -49.70 -9.74 8.35
C HIS A 513 -49.82 -9.77 9.87
N GLY A 514 -51.05 -9.63 10.36
CA GLY A 514 -51.42 -9.83 11.76
C GLY A 514 -52.70 -9.08 12.15
N ASP A 515 -53.20 -9.32 13.36
CA ASP A 515 -54.41 -8.68 13.91
C ASP A 515 -54.03 -7.54 14.86
N GLY A 516 -53.97 -6.31 14.33
CA GLY A 516 -53.54 -5.11 15.08
C GLY A 516 -52.02 -5.00 15.30
N ARG A 517 -51.32 -6.13 15.45
CA ARG A 517 -49.86 -6.24 15.57
C ARG A 517 -49.30 -7.19 14.53
N VAL A 518 -48.05 -6.97 14.09
CA VAL A 518 -47.38 -7.88 13.16
C VAL A 518 -47.15 -9.26 13.79
N GLU A 519 -47.49 -10.30 13.04
CA GLU A 519 -47.28 -11.71 13.38
C GLU A 519 -46.43 -12.42 12.31
N ALA A 520 -46.39 -11.88 11.08
CA ALA A 520 -45.54 -12.37 10.01
C ALA A 520 -45.22 -11.30 8.96
N VAL A 521 -44.04 -11.42 8.34
CA VAL A 521 -43.67 -10.72 7.11
C VAL A 521 -43.74 -11.66 5.92
N GLU A 522 -44.39 -11.22 4.85
CA GLU A 522 -44.40 -11.91 3.56
C GLU A 522 -43.26 -11.39 2.68
N LEU A 523 -42.41 -12.31 2.24
CA LEU A 523 -41.20 -12.05 1.50
C LEU A 523 -41.27 -12.76 0.15
N ALA A 524 -41.08 -12.02 -0.93
CA ALA A 524 -40.93 -12.55 -2.28
C ALA A 524 -39.47 -12.90 -2.57
N GLU A 525 -39.25 -14.01 -3.27
CA GLU A 525 -37.94 -14.35 -3.83
C GLU A 525 -37.54 -13.34 -4.90
N VAL A 526 -36.23 -13.05 -4.95
CA VAL A 526 -35.64 -12.08 -5.86
C VAL A 526 -34.60 -12.74 -6.77
N GLU A 527 -34.77 -12.56 -8.06
CA GLU A 527 -33.77 -12.94 -9.06
C GLU A 527 -32.87 -11.73 -9.38
N MET A 528 -31.57 -11.97 -9.56
CA MET A 528 -30.62 -10.89 -9.80
C MET A 528 -30.52 -10.63 -11.31
N GLY A 529 -30.96 -9.46 -11.75
CA GLY A 529 -30.81 -8.99 -13.12
C GLY A 529 -29.43 -8.39 -13.41
N GLU A 530 -29.40 -7.53 -14.42
CA GLU A 530 -28.22 -6.75 -14.81
C GLU A 530 -27.82 -5.71 -13.75
N PRO A 531 -26.55 -5.27 -13.73
CA PRO A 531 -26.11 -4.16 -12.88
C PRO A 531 -26.93 -2.88 -13.07
N ASP A 532 -27.27 -2.22 -11.97
CA ASP A 532 -27.88 -0.88 -11.94
C ASP A 532 -26.82 0.23 -12.07
N GLU A 533 -27.25 1.50 -11.98
CA GLU A 533 -26.37 2.68 -12.04
C GLU A 533 -25.28 2.70 -10.96
N SER A 534 -25.49 1.98 -9.85
CA SER A 534 -24.47 1.82 -8.80
C SER A 534 -23.49 0.66 -9.07
N GLY A 535 -23.59 0.02 -10.24
CA GLY A 535 -22.80 -1.14 -10.64
C GLY A 535 -23.21 -2.45 -9.96
N ARG A 536 -24.29 -2.45 -9.17
CA ARG A 536 -24.75 -3.62 -8.41
C ARG A 536 -25.94 -4.27 -9.11
N ARG A 537 -26.00 -5.59 -9.11
CA ARG A 537 -27.09 -6.34 -9.76
C ARG A 537 -28.47 -5.91 -9.27
N ARG A 538 -29.39 -5.66 -10.20
CA ARG A 538 -30.73 -5.20 -9.90
C ARG A 538 -31.57 -6.34 -9.30
N PRO A 539 -32.32 -6.10 -8.21
CA PRO A 539 -33.25 -7.08 -7.68
C PRO A 539 -34.54 -7.10 -8.52
N GLU A 540 -34.89 -8.24 -9.10
CA GLU A 540 -36.15 -8.49 -9.81
C GLU A 540 -37.04 -9.37 -8.93
N VAL A 541 -38.12 -8.78 -8.40
CA VAL A 541 -39.03 -9.45 -7.46
C VAL A 541 -39.92 -10.42 -8.23
N THR A 542 -39.98 -11.67 -7.77
CA THR A 542 -40.82 -12.72 -8.37
C THR A 542 -42.15 -12.86 -7.66
N ASP A 543 -43.08 -13.62 -8.27
CA ASP A 543 -44.38 -13.94 -7.65
C ASP A 543 -44.27 -15.07 -6.58
N ARG A 544 -43.09 -15.67 -6.39
CA ARG A 544 -42.87 -16.72 -5.38
C ARG A 544 -42.68 -16.09 -4.01
N THR A 545 -43.71 -16.17 -3.17
CA THR A 545 -43.69 -15.59 -1.81
C THR A 545 -43.65 -16.66 -0.72
N GLN A 546 -43.08 -16.30 0.42
CA GLN A 546 -43.08 -17.09 1.65
C GLN A 546 -43.35 -16.18 2.85
N ARG A 547 -44.00 -16.72 3.88
CA ARG A 547 -44.22 -16.01 5.14
C ARG A 547 -43.19 -16.42 6.18
N LEU A 548 -42.65 -15.43 6.87
CA LEU A 548 -41.78 -15.61 8.02
C LEU A 548 -42.49 -15.04 9.24
N ALA A 549 -42.82 -15.91 10.21
CA ALA A 549 -43.39 -15.48 11.47
C ALA A 549 -42.40 -14.58 12.23
N CYS A 550 -42.88 -13.49 12.81
CA CYS A 550 -42.08 -12.53 13.56
C CYS A 550 -42.94 -11.64 14.45
N ASP A 551 -42.37 -11.16 15.54
CA ASP A 551 -43.03 -10.31 16.54
C ASP A 551 -42.74 -8.81 16.30
N HIS A 552 -41.67 -8.53 15.55
CA HIS A 552 -41.19 -7.19 15.23
C HIS A 552 -40.54 -7.14 13.85
N VAL A 553 -40.70 -6.01 13.16
CA VAL A 553 -40.02 -5.70 11.90
C VAL A 553 -39.33 -4.35 12.00
N LEU A 554 -38.04 -4.30 11.68
CA LEU A 554 -37.24 -3.06 11.60
C LEU A 554 -36.89 -2.73 10.15
N LEU A 555 -37.41 -1.61 9.65
CA LEU A 555 -37.22 -1.12 8.28
C LEU A 555 -35.90 -0.33 8.18
N ALA A 556 -34.87 -0.93 7.60
CA ALA A 556 -33.55 -0.32 7.36
C ALA A 556 -33.31 -0.07 5.86
N LEU A 557 -34.21 0.71 5.27
CA LEU A 557 -34.35 0.88 3.80
C LEU A 557 -33.54 2.07 3.24
N GLY A 558 -32.90 2.83 4.11
CA GLY A 558 -32.18 4.06 3.79
C GLY A 558 -33.04 5.32 3.92
N GLN A 559 -32.39 6.47 3.80
CA GLN A 559 -32.96 7.80 3.96
C GLN A 559 -32.63 8.66 2.73
N SER A 560 -33.27 9.81 2.58
CA SER A 560 -32.94 10.82 1.56
C SER A 560 -32.92 12.23 2.15
N ALA A 561 -32.31 13.17 1.43
CA ALA A 561 -32.30 14.57 1.83
C ALA A 561 -33.74 15.12 1.85
N ASP A 562 -34.05 15.89 2.89
CA ASP A 562 -35.34 16.59 2.99
C ASP A 562 -35.20 18.01 2.44
N HIS A 563 -35.40 18.17 1.14
CA HIS A 563 -35.34 19.47 0.48
C HIS A 563 -36.51 20.39 0.86
N SER A 564 -37.51 19.94 1.62
CA SER A 564 -38.62 20.78 2.07
C SER A 564 -38.20 21.86 3.07
N LEU A 565 -36.99 21.72 3.64
CA LEU A 565 -36.32 22.72 4.47
C LEU A 565 -35.87 23.94 3.67
N LEU A 566 -35.61 23.78 2.36
CA LEU A 566 -35.19 24.89 1.52
C LEU A 566 -36.37 25.87 1.32
N PRO A 567 -36.15 27.18 1.51
CA PRO A 567 -37.12 28.19 1.16
C PRO A 567 -37.55 28.11 -0.32
N GLU A 568 -38.79 28.49 -0.61
CA GLU A 568 -39.31 28.45 -1.98
C GLU A 568 -38.47 29.33 -2.93
N GLY A 569 -38.15 28.79 -4.11
CA GLY A 569 -37.28 29.42 -5.10
C GLY A 569 -35.78 29.15 -4.93
N TRP A 570 -35.38 28.48 -3.83
CA TRP A 570 -33.99 28.12 -3.59
C TRP A 570 -33.64 26.78 -4.25
N ARG A 571 -32.51 26.74 -4.96
CA ARG A 571 -31.97 25.54 -5.62
C ARG A 571 -30.52 25.32 -5.22
N VAL A 572 -30.10 24.07 -5.08
CA VAL A 572 -28.71 23.71 -4.79
C VAL A 572 -28.00 23.40 -6.10
N GLU A 573 -26.84 24.03 -6.34
CA GLU A 573 -25.96 23.75 -7.48
C GLU A 573 -24.50 23.80 -7.00
N GLY A 574 -23.73 22.75 -7.32
CA GLY A 574 -22.29 22.71 -6.98
C GLY A 574 -21.97 22.82 -5.48
N GLY A 575 -22.94 22.55 -4.60
CA GLY A 575 -22.81 22.71 -3.14
C GLY A 575 -23.12 24.11 -2.61
N GLN A 576 -23.61 25.03 -3.45
CA GLN A 576 -24.07 26.36 -3.09
C GLN A 576 -25.56 26.53 -3.42
N VAL A 577 -26.26 27.38 -2.68
CA VAL A 577 -27.67 27.67 -2.93
C VAL A 577 -27.83 28.93 -3.78
N TYR A 578 -28.77 28.87 -4.71
CA TYR A 578 -29.14 29.96 -5.60
C TYR A 578 -30.62 30.30 -5.45
N GLU A 579 -30.95 31.58 -5.60
CA GLU A 579 -32.32 32.08 -5.75
C GLU A 579 -32.43 32.71 -7.14
N GLY A 580 -33.07 31.98 -8.06
CA GLY A 580 -32.95 32.26 -9.50
C GLY A 580 -31.51 32.07 -9.99
N GLU A 581 -30.92 33.14 -10.53
CA GLU A 581 -29.51 33.19 -10.97
C GLU A 581 -28.56 33.75 -9.91
N ARG A 582 -29.09 34.23 -8.77
CA ARG A 582 -28.29 34.86 -7.72
C ARG A 582 -27.74 33.79 -6.78
N ALA A 583 -26.42 33.67 -6.70
CA ALA A 583 -25.76 32.88 -5.67
C ALA A 583 -25.98 33.52 -4.29
N LEU A 584 -26.44 32.72 -3.33
CA LEU A 584 -26.57 33.13 -1.93
C LEU A 584 -25.30 32.72 -1.16
N PRO A 585 -24.96 33.38 -0.04
CA PRO A 585 -23.92 32.92 0.87
C PRO A 585 -24.41 31.73 1.73
N VAL A 586 -25.10 30.78 1.09
CA VAL A 586 -25.68 29.59 1.70
C VAL A 586 -25.11 28.37 0.99
N PHE A 587 -24.55 27.45 1.75
CA PHE A 587 -23.86 26.26 1.26
C PHE A 587 -24.50 25.00 1.85
N VAL A 588 -24.30 23.86 1.20
CA VAL A 588 -24.73 22.56 1.72
C VAL A 588 -23.52 21.69 2.04
N ALA A 589 -23.68 20.80 3.03
CA ALA A 589 -22.63 19.89 3.45
C ALA A 589 -23.16 18.52 3.89
N GLY A 590 -22.29 17.51 3.80
CA GLY A 590 -22.54 16.13 4.20
C GLY A 590 -23.63 15.47 3.37
N ASP A 591 -24.33 14.52 4.00
CA ASP A 591 -25.33 13.73 3.27
C ASP A 591 -26.50 14.58 2.74
N PHE A 592 -26.77 15.77 3.29
CA PHE A 592 -27.77 16.68 2.72
C PHE A 592 -27.40 17.14 1.30
N GLY A 593 -26.10 17.28 1.02
CA GLY A 593 -25.58 17.69 -0.28
C GLY A 593 -25.27 16.52 -1.21
N THR A 594 -24.55 15.50 -0.73
CA THR A 594 -24.01 14.42 -1.59
C THR A 594 -24.70 13.08 -1.42
N GLY A 595 -25.22 12.79 -0.23
CA GLY A 595 -25.80 11.48 0.10
C GLY A 595 -24.78 10.33 0.15
N ASP A 596 -23.49 10.62 0.34
CA ASP A 596 -22.41 9.62 0.34
C ASP A 596 -22.56 8.57 1.47
N GLY A 597 -23.19 8.93 2.60
CA GLY A 597 -23.66 8.00 3.62
C GLY A 597 -22.59 7.45 4.56
N THR A 598 -21.42 8.08 4.67
CA THR A 598 -20.37 7.69 5.62
C THR A 598 -19.80 8.90 6.36
N VAL A 599 -19.36 8.66 7.60
CA VAL A 599 -18.81 9.70 8.49
C VAL A 599 -17.59 10.40 7.88
N ALA A 600 -16.69 9.65 7.25
CA ALA A 600 -15.50 10.22 6.60
C ALA A 600 -15.85 11.14 5.43
N HIS A 601 -16.86 10.77 4.62
CA HIS A 601 -17.33 11.63 3.53
C HIS A 601 -17.98 12.91 4.07
N ALA A 602 -18.80 12.79 5.13
CA ALA A 602 -19.42 13.93 5.78
C ALA A 602 -18.38 14.91 6.36
N ILE A 603 -17.32 14.41 7.00
CA ILE A 603 -16.22 15.25 7.50
C ILE A 603 -15.52 15.98 6.35
N GLY A 604 -15.16 15.27 5.28
CA GLY A 604 -14.51 15.87 4.12
C GLY A 604 -15.38 16.90 3.41
N ASP A 605 -16.68 16.64 3.29
CA ASP A 605 -17.62 17.57 2.66
C ASP A 605 -17.88 18.80 3.56
N GLY A 606 -17.93 18.62 4.87
CA GLY A 606 -17.94 19.74 5.84
C GLY A 606 -16.71 20.64 5.69
N ARG A 607 -15.51 20.04 5.51
CA ARG A 607 -14.27 20.78 5.23
C ARG A 607 -14.33 21.51 3.89
N LEU A 608 -14.85 20.88 2.84
CA LEU A 608 -15.05 21.51 1.54
C LEU A 608 -16.00 22.71 1.66
N ALA A 609 -17.15 22.54 2.29
CA ALA A 609 -18.13 23.61 2.50
C ALA A 609 -17.53 24.78 3.29
N ALA A 610 -16.78 24.50 4.36
CA ALA A 610 -16.08 25.54 5.12
C ALA A 610 -15.07 26.31 4.26
N THR A 611 -14.21 25.62 3.48
CA THR A 611 -13.25 26.33 2.60
C THR A 611 -13.93 27.15 1.49
N ARG A 612 -15.14 26.77 1.04
CA ARG A 612 -15.95 27.60 0.15
C ARG A 612 -16.47 28.85 0.85
N VAL A 613 -16.98 28.71 2.07
CA VAL A 613 -17.42 29.84 2.90
C VAL A 613 -16.28 30.81 3.15
N LEU A 614 -15.12 30.33 3.61
CA LEU A 614 -13.93 31.14 3.85
C LEU A 614 -13.53 31.96 2.61
N ARG A 615 -13.44 31.31 1.44
CA ARG A 615 -13.15 32.03 0.19
C ARG A 615 -14.24 33.03 -0.20
N ALA A 616 -15.52 32.73 0.05
CA ALA A 616 -16.62 33.65 -0.21
C ALA A 616 -16.61 34.88 0.72
N LEU A 617 -16.07 34.72 1.93
CA LEU A 617 -15.86 35.81 2.91
C LEU A 617 -14.55 36.58 2.68
N GLY A 618 -13.72 36.16 1.73
CA GLY A 618 -12.49 36.84 1.33
C GLY A 618 -11.21 36.31 1.96
N ASP A 619 -11.25 35.14 2.60
CA ASP A 619 -10.07 34.52 3.20
C ASP A 619 -9.17 33.87 2.15
N GLU A 620 -7.86 34.03 2.33
CA GLU A 620 -6.83 33.45 1.46
C GLU A 620 -6.50 32.00 1.89
N VAL A 621 -7.51 31.12 1.83
CA VAL A 621 -7.34 29.69 2.10
C VAL A 621 -7.43 28.86 0.82
N PRO A 622 -6.63 27.77 0.69
CA PRO A 622 -6.78 26.84 -0.42
C PRO A 622 -8.15 26.16 -0.34
N LEU A 623 -8.83 26.04 -1.48
CA LEU A 623 -10.03 25.22 -1.57
C LEU A 623 -9.64 23.77 -1.31
N PHE A 624 -10.29 23.13 -0.34
CA PHE A 624 -10.08 21.70 -0.14
C PHE A 624 -10.65 20.94 -1.32
N VAL A 625 -9.81 20.17 -2.01
CA VAL A 625 -10.22 19.28 -3.11
C VAL A 625 -9.65 17.92 -2.81
N ARG A 626 -10.48 16.88 -2.86
CA ARG A 626 -10.02 15.50 -2.69
C ARG A 626 -9.01 15.19 -3.79
N PRO A 627 -7.82 14.65 -3.47
CA PRO A 627 -6.84 14.27 -4.47
C PRO A 627 -7.42 13.23 -5.45
N ASP A 628 -7.03 13.29 -6.72
CA ASP A 628 -7.39 12.28 -7.72
C ASP A 628 -6.64 10.97 -7.43
N PRO A 629 -7.34 9.86 -7.12
CA PRO A 629 -6.71 8.56 -6.88
C PRO A 629 -5.87 8.04 -8.05
N ALA A 630 -6.15 8.46 -9.29
CA ALA A 630 -5.35 8.06 -10.45
C ALA A 630 -3.91 8.61 -10.44
N ARG A 631 -3.64 9.60 -9.57
CA ARG A 631 -2.30 10.17 -9.36
C ARG A 631 -1.54 9.51 -8.23
N ALA A 632 -2.15 8.56 -7.52
CA ALA A 632 -1.52 7.87 -6.41
C ALA A 632 -0.44 6.89 -6.89
N VAL A 633 0.55 6.64 -6.04
CA VAL A 633 1.58 5.63 -6.28
C VAL A 633 0.95 4.24 -6.32
N GLY A 634 1.09 3.53 -7.44
CA GLY A 634 0.62 2.16 -7.61
C GLY A 634 1.54 1.11 -6.97
N PRO A 635 1.07 -0.14 -6.76
CA PRO A 635 1.88 -1.23 -6.22
C PRO A 635 3.16 -1.51 -7.02
N GLU A 636 3.11 -1.36 -8.33
CA GLU A 636 4.23 -1.57 -9.26
C GLU A 636 5.37 -0.54 -9.10
N GLN A 637 5.09 0.60 -8.47
CA GLN A 637 6.05 1.65 -8.20
C GLN A 637 6.75 1.48 -6.84
N VAL A 638 6.35 0.48 -6.05
CA VAL A 638 6.92 0.17 -4.73
C VAL A 638 7.82 -1.05 -4.83
N THR A 639 9.11 -0.89 -4.50
CA THR A 639 10.06 -2.01 -4.50
C THR A 639 9.96 -2.80 -3.20
N VAL A 640 8.99 -3.73 -3.14
CA VAL A 640 8.63 -4.50 -1.93
C VAL A 640 9.75 -5.38 -1.36
N ALA A 641 10.81 -5.66 -2.14
CA ALA A 641 11.96 -6.47 -1.73
C ALA A 641 12.75 -5.89 -0.54
N HIS A 642 12.60 -4.59 -0.28
CA HIS A 642 13.26 -3.89 0.83
C HIS A 642 12.47 -3.93 2.15
N PHE A 643 11.31 -4.58 2.19
CA PHE A 643 10.46 -4.63 3.37
C PHE A 643 10.36 -6.05 3.94
N PRO A 644 10.34 -6.22 5.27
CA PRO A 644 10.07 -7.51 5.89
C PRO A 644 8.59 -7.87 5.79
N ARG A 645 8.32 -9.18 5.72
CA ARG A 645 6.97 -9.72 5.91
C ARG A 645 6.61 -9.70 7.40
N ARG A 646 5.45 -9.14 7.71
CA ARG A 646 4.88 -9.04 9.07
C ARG A 646 3.36 -8.97 8.97
N GLY A 647 2.67 -9.88 9.66
CA GLY A 647 1.22 -9.87 9.77
C GLY A 647 0.70 -8.62 10.49
N ALA A 648 -0.58 -8.31 10.30
CA ALA A 648 -1.24 -7.21 10.99
C ALA A 648 -1.23 -7.43 12.51
N GLU A 649 -1.07 -6.33 13.28
CA GLU A 649 -1.21 -6.41 14.72
C GLU A 649 -2.65 -6.77 15.10
N PRO A 650 -2.84 -7.66 16.09
CA PRO A 650 -4.16 -8.11 16.48
C PRO A 650 -4.94 -6.98 17.17
N HIS A 651 -6.27 -7.04 17.00
CA HIS A 651 -7.20 -6.26 17.79
C HIS A 651 -7.53 -6.98 19.10
N GLU A 652 -7.72 -6.22 20.16
CA GLU A 652 -8.35 -6.70 21.38
C GLU A 652 -9.87 -6.60 21.23
N ARG A 653 -10.57 -7.73 21.23
CA ARG A 653 -12.03 -7.77 21.05
C ARG A 653 -12.71 -8.55 22.16
N THR A 654 -13.87 -8.05 22.56
CA THR A 654 -14.77 -8.74 23.48
C THR A 654 -15.30 -10.02 22.82
N ALA A 655 -15.30 -11.13 23.55
CA ALA A 655 -15.78 -12.41 23.07
C ALA A 655 -17.30 -12.38 22.77
N PRO A 656 -17.78 -13.02 21.69
CA PRO A 656 -19.19 -12.96 21.26
C PRO A 656 -20.21 -13.24 22.38
N GLU A 657 -19.91 -14.16 23.29
CA GLU A 657 -20.79 -14.56 24.39
C GLU A 657 -21.04 -13.42 25.38
N VAL A 658 -20.07 -12.51 25.54
CA VAL A 658 -20.14 -11.37 26.47
C VAL A 658 -20.74 -10.13 25.77
N ARG A 659 -20.63 -10.05 24.43
CA ARG A 659 -21.12 -8.91 23.64
C ARG A 659 -22.62 -8.66 23.81
N LEU A 660 -23.40 -9.71 24.04
CA LEU A 660 -24.86 -9.66 24.12
C LEU A 660 -25.38 -9.14 25.47
N GLU A 661 -24.54 -9.16 26.51
CA GLU A 661 -24.94 -8.80 27.88
C GLU A 661 -24.85 -7.29 28.15
N SER A 662 -24.22 -6.52 27.25
CA SER A 662 -23.99 -5.10 27.46
C SER A 662 -23.82 -4.31 26.16
N PHE A 663 -23.77 -3.00 26.31
CA PHE A 663 -23.46 -2.04 25.26
C PHE A 663 -22.03 -1.48 25.37
N VAL A 664 -21.14 -2.22 26.04
CA VAL A 664 -19.70 -1.93 26.12
C VAL A 664 -19.06 -2.06 24.74
N GLU A 665 -18.04 -1.26 24.48
CA GLU A 665 -17.30 -1.27 23.21
C GLU A 665 -16.78 -2.68 22.87
N VAL A 666 -17.07 -3.15 21.67
CA VAL A 666 -16.75 -4.53 21.24
C VAL A 666 -15.28 -4.67 20.86
N ASP A 667 -14.75 -3.69 20.14
CA ASP A 667 -13.35 -3.65 19.70
C ASP A 667 -12.62 -2.60 20.56
N ALA A 668 -11.59 -3.01 21.30
CA ALA A 668 -10.77 -2.14 22.13
C ALA A 668 -9.59 -1.51 21.36
N GLY A 669 -9.41 -1.85 20.09
CA GLY A 669 -8.36 -1.35 19.22
C GLY A 669 -7.16 -2.30 19.11
N LEU A 670 -6.07 -1.79 18.54
CA LEU A 670 -4.82 -2.53 18.36
C LEU A 670 -4.12 -2.74 19.70
N HIS A 671 -3.44 -3.87 19.87
CA HIS A 671 -2.51 -4.07 20.99
C HIS A 671 -1.33 -3.08 20.95
N SER A 672 -0.84 -2.72 19.75
CA SER A 672 0.23 -1.74 19.59
C SER A 672 0.14 -0.99 18.27
N GLY A 673 -0.21 0.30 18.32
CA GLY A 673 -0.24 1.19 17.15
C GLY A 673 1.11 1.36 16.46
N SER A 674 2.21 1.54 17.19
CA SER A 674 3.54 1.79 16.61
C SER A 674 4.04 0.60 15.77
N LEU A 675 3.86 -0.62 16.27
CA LEU A 675 4.22 -1.85 15.56
C LEU A 675 3.41 -2.05 14.26
N GLU A 676 2.13 -1.74 14.27
CA GLU A 676 1.29 -1.76 13.06
C GLU A 676 1.71 -0.65 12.08
N ALA A 677 2.02 0.55 12.57
CA ALA A 677 2.50 1.67 11.77
C ALA A 677 3.85 1.36 11.09
N GLN A 678 4.75 0.63 11.75
CA GLN A 678 6.04 0.19 11.19
C GLN A 678 5.91 -0.77 10.00
N ARG A 679 4.71 -1.33 9.74
CA ARG A 679 4.42 -2.10 8.51
C ARG A 679 4.22 -1.18 7.31
N CYS A 680 4.06 0.12 7.46
CA CYS A 680 3.81 1.02 6.35
C CYS A 680 4.98 1.05 5.35
N PHE A 681 4.67 1.00 4.05
CA PHE A 681 5.65 1.21 3.00
C PHE A 681 6.06 2.68 2.84
N SER A 682 5.28 3.62 3.35
CA SER A 682 5.44 5.07 3.12
C SER A 682 5.45 5.40 1.62
N CYS A 683 4.44 4.90 0.89
CA CYS A 683 4.34 5.03 -0.56
C CYS A 683 4.39 6.49 -0.99
N GLY A 684 5.27 6.81 -1.93
CA GLY A 684 5.39 8.13 -2.54
C GLY A 684 6.19 9.16 -1.75
N ASP A 685 6.67 8.84 -0.55
CA ASP A 685 7.46 9.77 0.27
C ASP A 685 8.84 9.23 0.67
N CYS A 686 9.82 10.13 0.77
CA CYS A 686 11.19 9.77 1.08
C CYS A 686 11.42 9.75 2.60
N THR A 687 11.55 8.55 3.17
CA THR A 687 11.77 8.36 4.62
C THR A 687 13.22 8.43 5.07
N ARG A 688 14.16 8.74 4.17
CA ARG A 688 15.60 8.75 4.46
C ARG A 688 16.18 7.36 4.85
N CYS A 689 15.75 6.33 4.14
CA CYS A 689 16.19 4.94 4.34
C CYS A 689 17.58 4.57 3.78
N ASP A 690 18.29 5.53 3.18
CA ASP A 690 19.62 5.38 2.57
C ASP A 690 19.76 4.36 1.42
N THR A 691 18.69 3.67 0.99
CA THR A 691 18.76 2.73 -0.15
C THR A 691 19.34 3.38 -1.41
N CYS A 692 18.89 4.60 -1.76
CA CYS A 692 19.43 5.33 -2.91
C CYS A 692 20.93 5.64 -2.78
N LEU A 693 21.42 5.90 -1.57
CA LEU A 693 22.83 6.15 -1.26
C LEU A 693 23.64 4.86 -1.47
N VAL A 694 23.18 3.77 -0.87
CA VAL A 694 23.86 2.46 -0.90
C VAL A 694 23.95 1.91 -2.33
N TYR A 695 22.91 2.09 -3.13
CA TYR A 695 22.84 1.56 -4.49
C TYR A 695 23.43 2.52 -5.54
N CYS A 696 23.85 3.73 -5.18
CA CYS A 696 24.46 4.65 -6.13
C CYS A 696 25.86 4.13 -6.53
N PRO A 697 26.09 3.70 -7.79
CA PRO A 697 27.37 3.12 -8.19
C PRO A 697 28.52 4.14 -8.18
N GLU A 698 28.20 5.44 -8.19
CA GLU A 698 29.20 6.52 -8.21
C GLU A 698 29.40 7.16 -6.82
N GLY A 699 28.57 6.83 -5.82
CA GLY A 699 28.67 7.42 -4.47
C GLY A 699 28.40 8.93 -4.41
N ILE A 700 27.56 9.45 -5.31
CA ILE A 700 27.31 10.90 -5.52
C ILE A 700 26.01 11.42 -4.90
N ILE A 701 25.33 10.60 -4.11
CA ILE A 701 24.12 10.99 -3.39
C ILE A 701 24.52 11.29 -1.96
N HIS A 702 24.25 12.51 -1.52
CA HIS A 702 24.66 13.04 -0.23
C HIS A 702 23.45 13.32 0.64
N ARG A 703 23.55 13.04 1.94
CA ARG A 703 22.58 13.54 2.92
C ARG A 703 22.68 15.06 3.01
N ASN A 704 21.54 15.74 3.09
CA ASN A 704 21.47 17.13 3.52
C ASN A 704 20.50 17.22 4.71
N GLY A 705 20.42 18.38 5.37
CA GLY A 705 19.54 18.58 6.52
C GLY A 705 18.05 18.32 6.27
N ALA A 706 17.62 18.20 5.00
CA ALA A 706 16.23 18.03 4.58
C ALA A 706 15.95 16.73 3.78
N GLY A 707 16.92 15.83 3.59
CA GLY A 707 16.80 14.69 2.67
C GLY A 707 18.12 14.35 1.97
N TYR A 708 18.10 14.27 0.64
CA TYR A 708 19.26 13.90 -0.17
C TYR A 708 19.48 14.85 -1.35
N VAL A 709 20.73 15.00 -1.77
CA VAL A 709 21.15 15.75 -2.95
C VAL A 709 21.95 14.83 -3.86
N VAL A 710 21.63 14.83 -5.14
CA VAL A 710 22.41 14.14 -6.17
C VAL A 710 23.40 15.13 -6.77
N ASP A 711 24.70 14.82 -6.73
CA ASP A 711 25.69 15.61 -7.44
C ASP A 711 25.57 15.36 -8.96
N LEU A 712 24.86 16.27 -9.63
CA LEU A 712 24.61 16.19 -11.07
C LEU A 712 25.86 16.45 -11.91
N ASP A 713 26.96 16.97 -11.34
CA ASP A 713 28.22 17.10 -12.09
C ASP A 713 28.89 15.74 -12.30
N TYR A 714 28.54 14.73 -11.50
CA TYR A 714 29.09 13.38 -11.58
C TYR A 714 28.02 12.31 -11.89
N CYS A 715 26.74 12.66 -11.86
CA CYS A 715 25.64 11.73 -12.15
C CYS A 715 25.60 11.28 -13.61
N LYS A 716 25.83 9.97 -13.85
CA LYS A 716 25.76 9.36 -15.19
C LYS A 716 24.33 9.06 -15.69
N GLY A 717 23.30 9.28 -14.87
CA GLY A 717 21.90 9.06 -15.27
C GLY A 717 21.47 7.59 -15.42
N CYS A 718 22.12 6.66 -14.70
CA CYS A 718 21.83 5.22 -14.80
C CYS A 718 20.45 4.80 -14.25
N GLY A 719 19.84 5.60 -13.40
CA GLY A 719 18.50 5.33 -12.83
C GLY A 719 18.42 4.28 -11.72
N ILE A 720 19.54 3.65 -11.32
CA ILE A 720 19.53 2.61 -10.28
C ILE A 720 18.93 3.11 -8.97
N CYS A 721 19.28 4.32 -8.51
CA CYS A 721 18.69 4.91 -7.31
C CYS A 721 17.15 5.08 -7.38
N VAL A 722 16.61 5.26 -8.59
CA VAL A 722 15.16 5.34 -8.83
C VAL A 722 14.52 3.96 -8.78
N THR A 723 15.10 2.99 -9.51
CA THR A 723 14.63 1.60 -9.53
C THR A 723 14.66 0.95 -8.15
N GLU A 724 15.70 1.22 -7.37
CA GLU A 724 15.88 0.66 -6.04
C GLU A 724 15.18 1.48 -4.94
N CYS A 725 14.54 2.60 -5.27
CA CYS A 725 13.78 3.37 -4.29
C CYS A 725 12.62 2.49 -3.77
N PRO A 726 12.58 2.12 -2.47
CA PRO A 726 11.55 1.22 -1.96
C PRO A 726 10.13 1.78 -2.07
N ARG A 727 10.00 3.10 -2.25
CA ARG A 727 8.78 3.86 -2.00
C ARG A 727 8.23 4.54 -3.24
N GLY A 728 8.95 4.49 -4.36
CA GLY A 728 8.60 5.29 -5.54
C GLY A 728 8.75 6.81 -5.33
N ALA A 729 9.60 7.23 -4.40
CA ALA A 729 9.84 8.65 -4.06
C ALA A 729 10.91 9.32 -4.95
N MET A 730 11.24 8.70 -6.09
CA MET A 730 12.17 9.23 -7.08
C MET A 730 11.66 8.92 -8.49
N GLU A 731 12.01 9.76 -9.45
CA GLU A 731 11.72 9.56 -10.87
C GLU A 731 12.94 9.90 -11.74
N MET A 732 12.96 9.39 -12.96
CA MET A 732 13.90 9.82 -13.99
C MET A 732 13.28 10.92 -14.84
N VAL A 733 13.96 12.05 -14.97
CA VAL A 733 13.57 13.14 -15.87
C VAL A 733 14.59 13.31 -16.98
N THR A 734 14.12 13.50 -18.21
CA THR A 734 14.98 13.86 -19.35
C THR A 734 15.68 15.18 -19.03
N SER A 735 17.00 15.23 -19.29
CA SER A 735 17.84 16.39 -18.96
C SER A 735 17.63 17.58 -19.89
#